data_AF-A0A084EMQ8-F1
#
_entry.id   AF-A0A084EMQ8-F1
#
_cell.length_a   1.000
_cell.length_b   1.000
_cell.length_c   1.000
_cell.angle_alpha   90.00
_cell.angle_beta   90.00
_cell.angle_gamma   90.00
#
_symmetry.space_group_name_H-M   'P 1'
#
loop_
_entity.id
_entity.type
_entity.pdbx_description
1 polymer ?
#
loop_
_entity_poly.entity_id
_entity_poly.type
_entity_poly.pdbx_seq_one_letter_code
_entity_poly.pdbx_strand_id
1 'polypeptide(L)'
;MSIAGDFKRAFLGKKKKNLQQNDHDLDYIYNLIVTEQNKNDGIFDEKWYESKYPDIVADGQSGFHHYINHGYKEGRDPGPNFDTVYYLTNYPDVGAAGQNPILHYLQYGRAEGRQCKPGIHEAEQPHDGVRHVIVKEMTLAPGHDAALLVTHAPAGRLKPHVFPYMEQLSRNGLSVLLVVIADRPLELLDREMTAASGIIVRDNAGYDFGAWAHAFQLCPALFGAGLLIMTNDSVIPTADVDVFAAMMTRVRQSPADIVALTASHEYGWHVQSYFLGFKPKALSSWGFQHFIRDIRRIDDKDEVIRTYEVPFASNMQAAGLTVQALYAGSFSANPTFFSWRELIEGGFPFIKLLMLQDKFSASTDQTEMLNEVRQQWPFVLKKAGFDVELVRASLRAAEIASVPAGDSRDLLCNVQRFEAISNDHPLRIAYFGPWNYENGLGAAAREMLSVIRHTNASVNAYPVVKPFHVHRLICPPVESIDFAGRPDIAIVHLNPDSWNVLTEEQRAIIRSAKQRIGYWVWETDRLPSAWQQNLYSVDRIWAPSRYCADVFEAEVDIPVDVVPHPVRVPARIASDRETTLRRFGIDPENRIILYIFDGASYLVRKNPDGLIRAFAASGLAERGWNLVLKTKHLHDRPEAGKALISLADQTPGVCILEVSLYSDEVTSLIAAADIYASPHCSEGFGLTVAEAMAVGKPVVATDYAGTQDFVDDGCGYPVRAEMWTLDQNYGHYLAGHAWAKVDEDAFAAALVKAAEAIMAGDHSIGAAAKANIERLLSYTAVAEAVQGSFSAAVENSGGGIGQEKRRKRLIHLPPPPQVYPNFSGAEKFGALPRSAGLVPVPLEDDLSWDGSAIPDGDPMEWIVFAPRSARVSPHARHFFLSSSTNRPDVSLFYADDVAAGEDMLNRLNLKPDFDRTLFVAQDYIGAPVSIRRKMLTDVGGLDQAKGTAVLYDLILRVAEAGGVISRITEVLIGYEGRRPIADRAERQAVLAKSKGFGDIILSDGAAPG
;
A
#
# COMPACT_ATOMS: atom_id res chain seq x y z
N MET A 1 -31.07 -29.08 32.82
CA MET A 1 -32.53 -29.28 32.62
C MET A 1 -33.20 -27.92 32.62
N SER A 2 -34.08 -27.69 31.66
CA SER A 2 -34.79 -26.43 31.40
C SER A 2 -36.05 -26.30 32.27
N ILE A 3 -36.48 -25.07 32.56
CA ILE A 3 -37.91 -24.74 32.73
C ILE A 3 -38.18 -23.47 31.93
N ALA A 4 -38.48 -23.66 30.65
CA ALA A 4 -39.29 -22.76 29.86
C ALA A 4 -40.77 -23.09 30.09
N GLY A 5 -41.60 -22.08 30.28
CA GLY A 5 -43.06 -22.20 30.19
C GLY A 5 -43.78 -21.65 31.41
N ASP A 6 -44.18 -20.37 31.36
CA ASP A 6 -45.52 -19.96 31.83
C ASP A 6 -45.90 -18.49 31.57
N PHE A 7 -45.04 -17.63 31.02
CA PHE A 7 -45.42 -16.22 30.77
C PHE A 7 -46.03 -15.92 29.38
N LYS A 8 -46.59 -16.93 28.69
CA LYS A 8 -47.13 -16.79 27.31
C LYS A 8 -48.67 -16.62 27.22
N ARG A 9 -49.38 -16.34 28.31
CA ARG A 9 -50.86 -16.21 28.28
C ARG A 9 -51.40 -15.03 29.10
N ALA A 10 -51.14 -13.82 28.62
CA ALA A 10 -51.98 -12.63 28.80
C ALA A 10 -51.18 -11.48 28.17
N PHE A 11 -51.29 -11.17 26.89
CA PHE A 11 -52.36 -10.30 26.40
C PHE A 11 -52.29 -10.21 24.87
N LEU A 12 -53.17 -10.92 24.18
CA LEU A 12 -53.55 -10.64 22.79
C LEU A 12 -55.04 -10.99 22.67
N GLY A 13 -55.91 -9.98 22.75
CA GLY A 13 -57.36 -10.15 22.73
C GLY A 13 -58.14 -8.82 22.71
N LYS A 14 -58.36 -8.30 21.50
CA LYS A 14 -59.16 -7.12 21.06
C LYS A 14 -60.41 -6.74 21.90
N LYS A 15 -60.56 -5.45 22.27
CA LYS A 15 -61.50 -4.45 21.66
C LYS A 15 -61.62 -3.15 22.50
N LYS A 16 -61.60 -2.02 21.80
CA LYS A 16 -61.74 -0.62 22.24
C LYS A 16 -62.98 -0.31 23.11
N LYS A 17 -62.76 0.45 24.20
CA LYS A 17 -63.55 1.54 24.87
C LYS A 17 -63.26 1.46 26.39
N ASN A 18 -62.74 2.45 27.12
CA ASN A 18 -62.81 3.92 27.05
C ASN A 18 -61.58 4.59 27.71
N LEU A 19 -60.83 5.40 26.95
CA LEU A 19 -60.55 6.84 27.16
C LEU A 19 -60.23 7.43 28.56
N GLN A 20 -59.57 6.73 29.49
CA GLN A 20 -58.87 7.39 30.63
C GLN A 20 -57.52 6.77 31.01
N GLN A 21 -57.00 5.81 30.22
CA GLN A 21 -55.78 5.05 30.56
C GLN A 21 -54.58 5.33 29.64
N ASN A 22 -54.66 6.33 28.74
CA ASN A 22 -53.64 6.57 27.71
C ASN A 22 -52.61 7.67 28.03
N ASP A 23 -52.93 8.64 28.89
CA ASP A 23 -52.00 9.76 29.13
C ASP A 23 -50.83 9.35 30.04
N HIS A 24 -51.06 8.50 31.05
CA HIS A 24 -49.98 8.06 31.94
C HIS A 24 -48.93 7.19 31.25
N ASP A 25 -49.31 6.34 30.29
CA ASP A 25 -48.36 5.52 29.52
C ASP A 25 -47.60 6.35 28.48
N LEU A 26 -48.26 7.33 27.85
CA LEU A 26 -47.61 8.26 26.94
C LEU A 26 -46.67 9.22 27.67
N ASP A 27 -47.03 9.71 28.85
CA ASP A 27 -46.16 10.53 29.69
C ASP A 27 -44.95 9.74 30.18
N TYR A 28 -45.14 8.47 30.55
CA TYR A 28 -44.01 7.60 30.91
C TYR A 28 -43.07 7.37 29.72
N ILE A 29 -43.61 7.07 28.54
CA ILE A 29 -42.84 6.87 27.30
C ILE A 29 -42.14 8.17 26.89
N TYR A 30 -42.82 9.31 27.03
CA TYR A 30 -42.26 10.63 26.75
C TYR A 30 -41.07 10.91 27.67
N ASN A 31 -41.22 10.72 28.98
CA ASN A 31 -40.16 10.94 29.96
C ASN A 31 -39.00 9.93 29.83
N LEU A 32 -39.24 8.73 29.28
CA LEU A 32 -38.19 7.75 29.01
C LEU A 32 -37.36 8.12 27.78
N ILE A 33 -37.99 8.66 26.74
CA ILE A 33 -37.36 8.95 25.44
C ILE A 33 -36.78 10.36 25.43
N VAL A 34 -37.58 11.36 25.82
CA VAL A 34 -37.25 12.78 25.74
C VAL A 34 -36.51 13.19 27.02
N THR A 35 -35.21 12.91 27.05
CA THR A 35 -34.30 13.32 28.13
C THR A 35 -33.08 14.02 27.55
N GLU A 36 -32.46 14.93 28.31
CA GLU A 36 -31.21 15.59 27.89
C GLU A 36 -30.08 14.57 27.63
N GLN A 37 -30.06 13.46 28.38
CA GLN A 37 -29.11 12.38 28.14
C GLN A 37 -29.32 11.72 26.78
N ASN A 38 -30.55 11.31 26.44
CA ASN A 38 -30.83 10.67 25.16
C ASN A 38 -30.62 11.62 23.97
N LYS A 39 -30.84 12.92 24.19
CA LYS A 39 -30.55 13.97 23.22
C LYS A 39 -29.03 14.11 23.00
N ASN A 40 -28.24 14.22 24.08
CA ASN A 40 -26.78 14.30 24.01
C ASN A 40 -26.14 13.03 23.42
N ASP A 41 -26.70 11.87 23.74
CA ASP A 41 -26.27 10.58 23.20
C ASP A 41 -26.69 10.40 21.72
N GLY A 42 -27.51 11.32 21.17
CA GLY A 42 -28.03 11.27 19.81
C GLY A 42 -29.07 10.17 19.58
N ILE A 43 -29.66 9.62 20.64
CA ILE A 43 -30.62 8.51 20.60
C ILE A 43 -32.02 9.00 20.21
N PHE A 44 -32.44 10.16 20.71
CA PHE A 44 -33.65 10.86 20.26
C PHE A 44 -33.49 12.37 20.42
N ASP A 45 -33.70 13.12 19.35
CA ASP A 45 -33.79 14.58 19.37
C ASP A 45 -34.95 15.03 18.47
N GLU A 46 -35.97 15.62 19.10
CA GLU A 46 -37.20 16.04 18.43
C GLU A 46 -36.97 17.11 17.36
N LYS A 47 -36.06 18.07 17.60
CA LYS A 47 -35.73 19.12 16.63
C LYS A 47 -34.96 18.55 15.45
N TRP A 48 -34.05 17.63 15.70
CA TRP A 48 -33.33 16.92 14.65
C TRP A 48 -34.29 16.08 13.80
N TYR A 49 -35.24 15.39 14.44
CA TYR A 49 -36.24 14.55 13.76
C TYR A 49 -37.15 15.39 12.85
N GLU A 50 -37.69 16.50 13.35
CA GLU A 50 -38.51 17.43 12.57
C GLU A 50 -37.74 18.10 11.42
N SER A 51 -36.46 18.39 11.64
CA SER A 51 -35.54 18.89 10.61
C SER A 51 -35.28 17.85 9.50
N LYS A 52 -35.03 16.60 9.88
CA LYS A 52 -34.72 15.51 8.94
C LYS A 52 -35.95 15.05 8.15
N TYR A 53 -37.14 15.17 8.74
CA TYR A 53 -38.41 14.71 8.18
C TYR A 53 -39.45 15.84 8.11
N PRO A 54 -39.26 16.83 7.21
CA PRO A 54 -40.10 18.04 7.18
C PRO A 54 -41.55 17.79 6.74
N ASP A 55 -41.85 16.63 6.16
CA ASP A 55 -43.20 16.21 5.76
C ASP A 55 -44.15 16.05 6.97
N ILE A 56 -43.63 15.75 8.16
CA ILE A 56 -44.44 15.62 9.39
C ILE A 56 -44.83 16.98 9.98
N VAL A 57 -43.98 17.99 9.78
CA VAL A 57 -44.18 19.36 10.28
C VAL A 57 -45.32 20.03 9.50
N ALA A 58 -45.49 19.66 8.23
CA ALA A 58 -46.62 20.11 7.40
C ALA A 58 -47.98 19.57 7.88
N ASP A 59 -48.00 18.38 8.50
CA ASP A 59 -49.18 17.73 9.07
C ASP A 59 -49.46 18.13 10.54
N GLY A 60 -48.62 18.99 11.14
CA GLY A 60 -48.84 19.59 12.46
C GLY A 60 -48.65 18.65 13.66
N GLN A 61 -48.02 17.48 13.46
CA GLN A 61 -47.74 16.51 14.53
C GLN A 61 -46.31 16.67 15.07
N SER A 62 -46.10 16.62 16.39
CA SER A 62 -44.76 16.70 17.00
C SER A 62 -43.88 15.50 16.61
N GLY A 63 -42.58 15.69 16.45
CA GLY A 63 -41.61 14.64 16.10
C GLY A 63 -41.69 13.39 16.99
N PHE A 64 -41.87 13.55 18.30
CA PHE A 64 -42.08 12.42 19.22
C PHE A 64 -43.32 11.58 18.88
N HIS A 65 -44.49 12.24 18.77
CA HIS A 65 -45.74 11.55 18.46
C HIS A 65 -45.70 10.85 17.11
N HIS A 66 -45.04 11.46 16.12
CA HIS A 66 -44.87 10.84 14.82
C HIS A 66 -44.01 9.58 14.92
N TYR A 67 -42.83 9.66 15.54
CA TYR A 67 -41.91 8.52 15.61
C TYR A 67 -42.52 7.32 16.34
N ILE A 68 -43.17 7.54 17.49
CA ILE A 68 -43.76 6.48 18.30
C ILE A 68 -44.89 5.74 17.57
N ASN A 69 -45.71 6.44 16.80
CA ASN A 69 -46.89 5.86 16.17
C ASN A 69 -46.66 5.34 14.74
N HIS A 70 -45.81 6.05 13.99
CA HIS A 70 -45.63 5.90 12.54
C HIS A 70 -44.16 5.73 12.14
N GLY A 71 -43.27 6.62 12.61
CA GLY A 71 -41.90 6.73 12.11
C GLY A 71 -41.08 5.45 12.15
N TYR A 72 -41.14 4.67 13.24
CA TYR A 72 -40.37 3.41 13.31
C TYR A 72 -40.87 2.33 12.33
N LYS A 73 -42.17 2.34 11.98
CA LYS A 73 -42.74 1.40 11.00
C LYS A 73 -42.40 1.79 9.57
N GLU A 74 -42.15 3.08 9.36
CA GLU A 74 -41.69 3.65 8.10
C GLU A 74 -40.16 3.56 7.94
N GLY A 75 -39.46 3.01 8.94
CA GLY A 75 -38.00 2.90 8.92
C GLY A 75 -37.27 4.22 9.14
N ARG A 76 -37.94 5.25 9.70
CA ARG A 76 -37.31 6.54 10.01
C ARG A 76 -36.48 6.44 11.27
N ASP A 77 -35.42 7.22 11.39
CA ASP A 77 -34.48 7.21 12.52
C ASP A 77 -34.91 8.21 13.59
N PRO A 78 -34.94 7.86 14.89
CA PRO A 78 -35.37 8.76 15.96
C PRO A 78 -34.33 9.84 16.31
N GLY A 79 -33.06 9.60 16.00
CA GLY A 79 -31.93 10.47 16.33
C GLY A 79 -30.69 10.12 15.50
N PRO A 80 -29.67 10.99 15.47
CA PRO A 80 -28.47 10.80 14.63
C PRO A 80 -27.62 9.57 15.01
N ASN A 81 -27.81 9.03 16.21
CA ASN A 81 -27.11 7.86 16.72
C ASN A 81 -28.01 6.63 16.90
N PHE A 82 -29.14 6.56 16.20
CA PHE A 82 -30.03 5.40 16.25
C PHE A 82 -30.56 5.09 14.84
N ASP A 83 -30.27 3.90 14.33
CA ASP A 83 -30.74 3.41 13.03
C ASP A 83 -31.84 2.37 13.26
N THR A 84 -33.06 2.76 12.91
CA THR A 84 -34.28 1.98 13.14
C THR A 84 -34.27 0.68 12.34
N VAL A 85 -33.81 0.72 11.09
CA VAL A 85 -33.83 -0.43 10.19
C VAL A 85 -32.75 -1.42 10.60
N TYR A 86 -31.55 -0.94 10.93
CA TYR A 86 -30.48 -1.75 11.49
C TYR A 86 -30.92 -2.46 12.76
N TYR A 87 -31.51 -1.73 13.72
CA TYR A 87 -31.89 -2.30 15.01
C TYR A 87 -32.92 -3.43 14.86
N LEU A 88 -33.93 -3.25 13.99
CA LEU A 88 -34.95 -4.28 13.73
C LEU A 88 -34.40 -5.46 12.92
N THR A 89 -33.38 -5.24 12.09
CA THR A 89 -32.73 -6.29 11.30
C THR A 89 -31.76 -7.14 12.12
N ASN A 90 -30.95 -6.49 12.97
CA ASN A 90 -29.95 -7.17 13.80
C ASN A 90 -30.52 -7.81 15.08
N TYR A 91 -31.72 -7.41 15.50
CA TYR A 91 -32.43 -8.02 16.62
C TYR A 91 -33.80 -8.55 16.16
N PRO A 92 -33.82 -9.72 15.46
CA PRO A 92 -35.05 -10.28 14.89
C PRO A 92 -36.12 -10.61 15.94
N ASP A 93 -35.72 -10.80 17.21
CA ASP A 93 -36.63 -10.96 18.36
C ASP A 93 -37.50 -9.71 18.57
N VAL A 94 -36.93 -8.52 18.38
CA VAL A 94 -37.63 -7.22 18.49
C VAL A 94 -38.54 -7.00 17.28
N GLY A 95 -38.02 -7.26 16.07
CA GLY A 95 -38.76 -7.12 14.81
C GLY A 95 -39.96 -8.07 14.72
N ALA A 96 -39.77 -9.36 15.04
CA ALA A 96 -40.85 -10.36 15.01
C ALA A 96 -41.93 -10.11 16.07
N ALA A 97 -41.59 -9.45 17.18
CA ALA A 97 -42.54 -9.03 18.21
C ALA A 97 -43.27 -7.72 17.87
N GLY A 98 -42.88 -7.02 16.79
CA GLY A 98 -43.46 -5.74 16.38
C GLY A 98 -43.25 -4.59 17.38
N GLN A 99 -42.25 -4.72 18.26
CA GLN A 99 -41.97 -3.73 19.29
C GLN A 99 -41.31 -2.48 18.69
N ASN A 100 -41.51 -1.33 19.33
CA ASN A 100 -40.82 -0.11 18.92
C ASN A 100 -39.33 -0.20 19.29
N PRO A 101 -38.40 -0.05 18.34
CA PRO A 101 -36.98 -0.32 18.54
C PRO A 101 -36.33 0.62 19.57
N ILE A 102 -36.73 1.90 19.64
CA ILE A 102 -36.15 2.82 20.64
C ILE A 102 -36.61 2.48 22.06
N LEU A 103 -37.87 2.06 22.21
CA LEU A 103 -38.41 1.67 23.50
C LEU A 103 -37.73 0.41 24.01
N HIS A 104 -37.59 -0.59 23.15
CA HIS A 104 -36.86 -1.81 23.50
C HIS A 104 -35.40 -1.49 23.85
N TYR A 105 -34.73 -0.64 23.08
CA TYR A 105 -33.34 -0.26 23.36
C TYR A 105 -33.20 0.42 24.73
N LEU A 106 -34.06 1.40 25.04
CA LEU A 106 -33.97 2.14 26.30
C LEU A 106 -34.37 1.29 27.52
N GLN A 107 -35.27 0.32 27.36
CA GLN A 107 -35.73 -0.54 28.46
C GLN A 107 -34.81 -1.74 28.72
N TYR A 108 -34.22 -2.31 27.68
CA TYR A 108 -33.45 -3.55 27.75
C TYR A 108 -32.13 -3.47 26.99
N GLY A 109 -32.18 -3.05 25.72
CA GLY A 109 -31.04 -3.14 24.81
C GLY A 109 -29.78 -2.40 25.27
N ARG A 110 -29.92 -1.24 25.92
CA ARG A 110 -28.80 -0.44 26.44
C ARG A 110 -28.05 -1.17 27.56
N ALA A 111 -28.78 -1.83 28.48
CA ALA A 111 -28.17 -2.60 29.56
C ALA A 111 -27.58 -3.93 29.05
N GLU A 112 -28.16 -4.49 27.99
CA GLU A 112 -27.68 -5.71 27.32
C GLU A 112 -26.51 -5.46 26.36
N GLY A 113 -26.09 -4.20 26.15
CA GLY A 113 -25.02 -3.84 25.22
C GLY A 113 -25.38 -3.98 23.74
N ARG A 114 -26.67 -4.00 23.40
CA ARG A 114 -27.15 -4.01 22.01
C ARG A 114 -26.78 -2.69 21.31
N GLN A 115 -26.41 -2.74 20.05
CA GLN A 115 -26.01 -1.57 19.26
C GLN A 115 -27.24 -0.94 18.60
N CYS A 116 -27.43 0.37 18.77
CA CYS A 116 -28.60 1.13 18.30
C CYS A 116 -28.52 1.60 16.84
N LYS A 117 -27.34 1.53 16.24
CA LYS A 117 -27.06 1.82 14.84
C LYS A 117 -25.97 0.86 14.37
N PRO A 118 -25.74 0.66 13.06
CA PRO A 118 -24.48 0.09 12.64
C PRO A 118 -23.44 0.89 13.39
N GLY A 119 -22.56 0.21 14.14
CA GLY A 119 -21.40 0.91 14.64
C GLY A 119 -20.90 1.77 13.49
N ILE A 120 -20.35 2.93 13.76
CA ILE A 120 -19.37 3.46 12.82
C ILE A 120 -18.20 2.47 12.92
N HIS A 121 -18.43 1.28 12.37
CA HIS A 121 -17.54 0.57 11.52
C HIS A 121 -17.48 1.40 10.24
N GLU A 122 -16.91 2.61 10.33
CA GLU A 122 -15.60 2.66 9.71
C GLU A 122 -14.88 1.46 10.30
N ALA A 123 -14.79 0.42 9.49
CA ALA A 123 -13.66 -0.44 9.57
C ALA A 123 -12.41 0.44 9.34
N GLU A 124 -12.09 1.32 10.28
CA GLU A 124 -10.79 1.22 10.90
C GLU A 124 -10.81 -0.16 11.57
N GLN A 125 -10.45 -1.15 10.75
CA GLN A 125 -9.62 -2.21 11.26
C GLN A 125 -8.58 -1.57 12.18
N PRO A 126 -8.21 -2.14 13.33
CA PRO A 126 -7.02 -1.69 14.00
C PRO A 126 -5.79 -2.17 13.23
N HIS A 127 -5.66 -1.82 11.95
CA HIS A 127 -4.49 -2.04 11.11
C HIS A 127 -4.53 -1.08 9.92
N ASP A 128 -4.03 0.15 10.07
CA ASP A 128 -3.11 0.74 9.09
C ASP A 128 -2.64 2.14 9.49
N GLY A 129 -1.35 2.42 9.34
CA GLY A 129 -0.85 3.79 9.33
C GLY A 129 0.56 3.95 9.87
N VAL A 130 0.97 3.11 10.82
CA VAL A 130 2.33 3.12 11.34
C VAL A 130 3.12 2.01 10.65
N ARG A 131 3.92 2.38 9.65
CA ARG A 131 4.83 1.40 9.02
C ARG A 131 5.76 0.87 10.09
N HIS A 132 6.08 -0.41 10.01
CA HIS A 132 7.09 -1.01 10.87
C HIS A 132 7.87 -2.10 10.14
N VAL A 133 9.04 -2.42 10.68
CA VAL A 133 9.90 -3.52 10.27
C VAL A 133 10.35 -4.24 11.54
N ILE A 134 10.05 -5.54 11.65
CA ILE A 134 10.65 -6.39 12.68
C ILE A 134 12.05 -6.76 12.18
N VAL A 135 13.07 -6.14 12.78
CA VAL A 135 14.49 -6.40 12.43
C VAL A 135 14.97 -7.70 13.06
N LYS A 136 14.48 -8.01 14.26
CA LYS A 136 14.81 -9.23 15.01
C LYS A 136 13.60 -9.66 15.82
N GLU A 137 13.08 -10.86 15.59
CA GLU A 137 11.98 -11.38 16.39
C GLU A 137 12.43 -11.65 17.83
N MET A 138 11.57 -11.34 18.80
CA MET A 138 11.80 -11.71 20.19
C MET A 138 11.10 -13.02 20.50
N THR A 139 11.86 -14.03 20.91
CA THR A 139 11.31 -15.21 21.58
C THR A 139 11.50 -15.06 23.08
N LEU A 140 10.40 -15.07 23.84
CA LEU A 140 10.42 -15.01 25.29
C LEU A 140 9.79 -16.28 25.87
N ALA A 141 10.58 -17.06 26.60
CA ALA A 141 10.05 -18.23 27.30
C ALA A 141 9.23 -17.80 28.53
N PRO A 142 8.11 -18.48 28.85
CA PRO A 142 7.22 -18.10 29.94
C PRO A 142 7.95 -17.91 31.27
N GLY A 143 7.66 -16.81 31.97
CA GLY A 143 8.24 -16.51 33.28
C GLY A 143 9.67 -15.94 33.26
N HIS A 144 10.31 -15.76 32.10
CA HIS A 144 11.56 -14.99 32.01
C HIS A 144 11.31 -13.48 32.10
N ASP A 145 12.30 -12.75 32.63
CA ASP A 145 12.27 -11.29 32.70
C ASP A 145 12.52 -10.67 31.32
N ALA A 146 11.82 -9.58 31.03
CA ALA A 146 11.91 -8.85 29.77
C ALA A 146 11.96 -7.34 29.99
N ALA A 147 12.56 -6.62 29.05
CA ALA A 147 12.51 -5.17 29.00
C ALA A 147 12.00 -4.71 27.63
N LEU A 148 11.06 -3.77 27.63
CA LEU A 148 10.61 -3.03 26.46
C LEU A 148 11.26 -1.65 26.52
N LEU A 149 12.24 -1.40 25.64
CA LEU A 149 12.96 -0.14 25.54
C LEU A 149 12.53 0.61 24.27
N VAL A 150 11.91 1.77 24.43
CA VAL A 150 11.54 2.65 23.32
C VAL A 150 12.62 3.71 23.10
N THR A 151 13.01 3.94 21.86
CA THR A 151 13.95 4.99 21.49
C THR A 151 13.51 5.73 20.24
N HIS A 152 13.78 7.02 20.18
CA HIS A 152 13.56 7.86 19.01
C HIS A 152 14.88 8.16 18.31
N ALA A 153 14.95 7.84 17.02
CA ALA A 153 16.13 7.94 16.16
C ALA A 153 15.88 8.90 14.98
N PRO A 154 15.72 10.21 15.25
CA PRO A 154 15.34 11.19 14.22
C PRO A 154 16.38 11.34 13.12
N ALA A 155 17.64 10.99 13.40
CA ALA A 155 18.79 11.11 12.51
C ALA A 155 19.14 9.81 11.75
N GLY A 156 18.31 8.76 11.85
CA GLY A 156 18.61 7.47 11.20
C GLY A 156 19.72 6.66 11.89
N ARG A 157 20.04 6.99 13.15
CA ARG A 157 20.96 6.26 14.04
C ARG A 157 20.42 6.27 15.46
N LEU A 158 20.72 5.23 16.24
CA LEU A 158 20.39 5.19 17.67
C LEU A 158 21.16 6.28 18.43
N LYS A 159 20.54 6.84 19.48
CA LYS A 159 21.24 7.74 20.40
C LYS A 159 22.37 6.96 21.11
N PRO A 160 23.55 7.56 21.31
CA PRO A 160 24.73 6.87 21.85
C PRO A 160 24.49 6.08 23.15
N HIS A 161 23.63 6.56 24.05
CA HIS A 161 23.35 5.91 25.33
C HIS A 161 22.40 4.71 25.26
N VAL A 162 21.70 4.50 24.15
CA VAL A 162 20.75 3.40 24.00
C VAL A 162 21.46 2.05 24.09
N PHE A 163 22.61 1.91 23.42
CA PHE A 163 23.39 0.66 23.45
C PHE A 163 23.87 0.29 24.87
N PRO A 164 24.57 1.17 25.61
CA PRO A 164 24.93 0.90 27.01
C PRO A 164 23.72 0.63 27.91
N TYR A 165 22.57 1.25 27.63
CA TYR A 165 21.35 0.98 28.39
C TYR A 165 20.83 -0.44 28.17
N MET A 166 20.80 -0.91 26.92
CA MET A 166 20.47 -2.30 26.61
C MET A 166 21.44 -3.27 27.30
N GLU A 167 22.74 -2.98 27.30
CA GLU A 167 23.73 -3.83 27.98
C GLU A 167 23.47 -3.92 29.50
N GLN A 168 23.13 -2.82 30.16
CA GLN A 168 22.81 -2.83 31.60
C GLN A 168 21.56 -3.67 31.90
N LEU A 169 20.52 -3.59 31.05
CA LEU A 169 19.32 -4.41 31.17
C LEU A 169 19.64 -5.90 30.96
N SER A 170 20.36 -6.24 29.88
CA SER A 170 20.73 -7.62 29.56
C SER A 170 21.62 -8.24 30.63
N ARG A 171 22.59 -7.49 31.19
CA ARG A 171 23.44 -7.96 32.32
C ARG A 171 22.64 -8.29 33.58
N ASN A 172 21.48 -7.66 33.75
CA ASN A 172 20.58 -7.92 34.86
C ASN A 172 19.54 -9.03 34.54
N GLY A 173 19.75 -9.80 33.47
CA GLY A 173 18.97 -10.98 33.14
C GLY A 173 17.67 -10.70 32.39
N LEU A 174 17.48 -9.51 31.80
CA LEU A 174 16.30 -9.18 31.02
C LEU A 174 16.53 -9.42 29.53
N SER A 175 15.57 -10.07 28.87
CA SER A 175 15.53 -10.09 27.40
C SER A 175 15.01 -8.75 26.88
N VAL A 176 15.76 -8.05 26.03
CA VAL A 176 15.44 -6.68 25.63
C VAL A 176 14.73 -6.64 24.26
N LEU A 177 13.48 -6.17 24.24
CA LEU A 177 12.78 -5.72 23.04
C LEU A 177 13.08 -4.24 22.82
N LEU A 178 13.83 -3.92 21.77
CA LEU A 178 14.08 -2.54 21.36
C LEU A 178 13.01 -2.11 20.35
N VAL A 179 12.29 -1.03 20.65
CA VAL A 179 11.37 -0.39 19.70
C VAL A 179 11.95 0.96 19.28
N VAL A 180 12.35 1.06 18.02
CA VAL A 180 12.96 2.26 17.44
C VAL A 180 11.93 3.01 16.64
N ILE A 181 11.60 4.22 17.09
CA ILE A 181 10.83 5.18 16.33
C ILE A 181 11.79 5.92 15.40
N ALA A 182 11.62 5.76 14.10
CA ALA A 182 12.52 6.32 13.09
C ALA A 182 11.78 7.33 12.21
N ASP A 183 12.35 8.52 12.07
CA ASP A 183 11.83 9.55 11.15
C ASP A 183 12.46 9.43 9.75
N ARG A 184 13.55 8.66 9.62
CA ARG A 184 14.27 8.40 8.38
C ARG A 184 14.87 6.98 8.40
N PRO A 185 15.31 6.42 7.26
CA PRO A 185 15.89 5.09 7.23
C PRO A 185 16.98 4.91 8.30
N LEU A 186 16.77 3.94 9.21
CA LEU A 186 17.64 3.65 10.34
C LEU A 186 18.79 2.74 9.91
N GLU A 187 20.00 3.03 10.36
CA GLU A 187 21.14 2.13 10.23
C GLU A 187 21.54 1.57 11.61
N LEU A 188 21.40 0.27 11.79
CA LEU A 188 21.80 -0.45 13.00
C LEU A 188 23.20 -1.04 12.85
N LEU A 189 23.99 -1.00 13.93
CA LEU A 189 25.28 -1.67 14.02
C LEU A 189 25.11 -3.12 14.48
N ASP A 190 26.01 -4.02 14.05
CA ASP A 190 26.00 -5.44 14.46
C ASP A 190 25.92 -5.63 15.98
N ARG A 191 26.67 -4.81 16.73
CA ARG A 191 26.66 -4.85 18.21
C ARG A 191 25.29 -4.48 18.81
N GLU A 192 24.56 -3.55 18.20
CA GLU A 192 23.24 -3.11 18.65
C GLU A 192 22.21 -4.21 18.38
N MET A 193 22.29 -4.85 17.21
CA MET A 193 21.48 -6.02 16.87
C MET A 193 21.76 -7.24 17.75
N THR A 194 23.01 -7.41 18.17
CA THR A 194 23.41 -8.51 19.05
C THR A 194 22.91 -8.29 20.48
N ALA A 195 22.96 -7.05 20.98
CA ALA A 195 22.60 -6.71 22.35
C ALA A 195 21.09 -6.81 22.65
N ALA A 196 20.23 -6.56 21.66
CA ALA A 196 18.79 -6.69 21.79
C ALA A 196 18.32 -8.14 21.56
N SER A 197 17.36 -8.61 22.33
CA SER A 197 16.70 -9.91 22.14
C SER A 197 15.64 -9.86 21.02
N GLY A 198 15.06 -8.69 20.77
CA GLY A 198 14.26 -8.40 19.58
C GLY A 198 14.28 -6.92 19.25
N ILE A 199 13.98 -6.56 17.99
CA ILE A 199 14.04 -5.19 17.48
C ILE A 199 12.85 -4.95 16.54
N ILE A 200 12.10 -3.89 16.81
CA ILE A 200 11.02 -3.37 15.97
C ILE A 200 11.38 -1.93 15.60
N VAL A 201 11.41 -1.60 14.31
CA VAL A 201 11.56 -0.23 13.81
C VAL A 201 10.22 0.23 13.29
N ARG A 202 9.76 1.43 13.65
CA ARG A 202 8.43 1.93 13.27
C ARG A 202 8.40 3.43 13.02
N ASP A 203 7.36 3.88 12.33
CA ASP A 203 7.03 5.30 12.20
C ASP A 203 6.70 5.94 13.56
N ASN A 204 6.87 7.26 13.60
CA ASN A 204 6.54 8.11 14.74
C ASN A 204 5.03 8.42 14.79
N ALA A 205 4.29 7.69 15.63
CA ALA A 205 2.86 7.91 15.86
C ALA A 205 2.47 7.51 17.29
N GLY A 206 1.82 8.42 18.04
CA GLY A 206 1.34 8.17 19.40
C GLY A 206 2.42 8.08 20.50
N TYR A 207 3.63 8.61 20.25
CA TYR A 207 4.77 8.62 21.20
C TYR A 207 5.07 7.25 21.85
N ASP A 208 5.66 7.25 23.05
CA ASP A 208 6.07 6.04 23.77
C ASP A 208 4.90 5.11 24.09
N PHE A 209 3.72 5.65 24.46
CA PHE A 209 2.53 4.84 24.75
C PHE A 209 2.03 4.11 23.50
N GLY A 210 2.00 4.79 22.35
CA GLY A 210 1.70 4.16 21.07
C GLY A 210 2.73 3.11 20.67
N ALA A 211 4.02 3.34 20.96
CA ALA A 211 5.09 2.35 20.79
C ALA A 211 4.88 1.11 21.67
N TRP A 212 4.44 1.29 22.91
CA TRP A 212 4.14 0.19 23.81
C TRP A 212 2.96 -0.66 23.34
N ALA A 213 1.82 -0.04 23.01
CA ALA A 213 0.66 -0.75 22.51
C ALA A 213 1.00 -1.61 21.28
N HIS A 214 1.74 -1.03 20.33
CA HIS A 214 2.18 -1.74 19.13
C HIS A 214 3.16 -2.87 19.44
N ALA A 215 4.06 -2.70 20.42
CA ALA A 215 4.96 -3.76 20.86
C ALA A 215 4.22 -4.96 21.45
N PHE A 216 3.19 -4.74 22.27
CA PHE A 216 2.35 -5.81 22.82
C PHE A 216 1.50 -6.51 21.75
N GLN A 217 1.07 -5.78 20.72
CA GLN A 217 0.35 -6.35 19.58
C GLN A 217 1.25 -7.29 18.76
N LEU A 218 2.50 -6.87 18.49
CA LEU A 218 3.46 -7.64 17.69
C LEU A 218 4.18 -8.74 18.50
N CYS A 219 4.32 -8.57 19.81
CA CYS A 219 4.94 -9.55 20.71
C CYS A 219 4.04 -9.82 21.95
N PRO A 220 2.93 -10.57 21.80
CA PRO A 220 2.03 -10.88 22.91
C PRO A 220 2.70 -11.65 24.06
N ALA A 221 3.85 -12.28 23.81
CA ALA A 221 4.63 -13.00 24.83
C ALA A 221 5.05 -12.10 26.01
N LEU A 222 5.12 -10.78 25.83
CA LEU A 222 5.41 -9.82 26.89
C LEU A 222 4.39 -9.88 28.06
N PHE A 223 3.13 -10.26 27.80
CA PHE A 223 2.14 -10.46 28.87
C PHE A 223 2.48 -11.65 29.79
N GLY A 224 3.34 -12.56 29.35
CA GLY A 224 3.78 -13.74 30.09
C GLY A 224 5.14 -13.61 30.80
N ALA A 225 5.72 -12.40 30.87
CA ALA A 225 7.01 -12.17 31.49
C ALA A 225 6.99 -12.36 33.02
N GLY A 226 8.12 -12.82 33.60
CA GLY A 226 8.32 -12.92 35.05
C GLY A 226 8.43 -11.55 35.73
N LEU A 227 9.04 -10.60 35.03
CA LEU A 227 9.07 -9.16 35.31
C LEU A 227 9.22 -8.46 33.97
N LEU A 228 8.34 -7.50 33.66
CA LEU A 228 8.48 -6.65 32.47
C LEU A 228 8.90 -5.24 32.88
N ILE A 229 10.02 -4.76 32.38
CA ILE A 229 10.44 -3.36 32.51
C ILE A 229 10.04 -2.60 31.24
N MET A 230 9.14 -1.62 31.35
CA MET A 230 8.82 -0.69 30.28
C MET A 230 9.60 0.61 30.51
N THR A 231 10.40 1.02 29.53
CA THR A 231 11.29 2.19 29.64
C THR A 231 11.53 2.85 28.29
N ASN A 232 12.15 4.05 28.30
CA ASN A 232 12.44 4.84 27.11
C ASN A 232 13.82 5.51 27.18
N ASP A 233 14.23 6.15 26.08
CA ASP A 233 15.54 6.79 25.93
C ASP A 233 15.64 8.21 26.50
N SER A 234 14.61 8.70 27.22
CA SER A 234 14.61 10.05 27.80
C SER A 234 15.56 10.19 28.99
N VAL A 235 16.07 9.07 29.50
CA VAL A 235 17.06 8.97 30.57
C VAL A 235 18.36 8.35 30.07
N ILE A 236 19.48 8.76 30.66
CA ILE A 236 20.80 8.18 30.41
C ILE A 236 21.21 7.38 31.65
N PRO A 237 21.54 6.07 31.53
CA PRO A 237 21.99 5.28 32.66
C PRO A 237 23.42 5.66 33.09
N THR A 238 23.72 5.41 34.36
CA THR A 238 25.10 5.43 34.87
C THR A 238 25.96 4.33 34.22
N ALA A 239 27.27 4.59 34.10
CA ALA A 239 28.22 3.56 33.68
C ALA A 239 28.59 2.61 34.83
N ASP A 240 28.24 2.97 36.07
CA ASP A 240 28.41 2.14 37.25
C ASP A 240 27.39 0.98 37.27
N VAL A 241 27.89 -0.22 36.98
CA VAL A 241 27.07 -1.45 36.91
C VAL A 241 26.46 -1.84 38.26
N ASP A 242 27.12 -1.52 39.37
CA ASP A 242 26.68 -1.92 40.71
C ASP A 242 25.50 -1.07 41.17
N VAL A 243 25.54 0.24 40.87
CA VAL A 243 24.40 1.16 41.14
C VAL A 243 23.16 0.75 40.34
N PHE A 244 23.32 0.39 39.06
CA PHE A 244 22.20 -0.08 38.24
C PHE A 244 21.65 -1.43 38.75
N ALA A 245 22.52 -2.37 39.10
CA ALA A 245 22.12 -3.68 39.65
C ALA A 245 21.42 -3.56 41.02
N ALA A 246 21.87 -2.63 41.88
CA ALA A 246 21.22 -2.34 43.15
C ALA A 246 19.79 -1.80 42.95
N MET A 247 19.58 -0.93 41.96
CA MET A 247 18.23 -0.47 41.59
C MET A 247 17.36 -1.63 41.10
N MET A 248 17.86 -2.49 40.22
CA MET A 248 17.10 -3.66 39.74
C MET A 248 16.75 -4.64 40.87
N THR A 249 17.64 -4.81 41.84
CA THR A 249 17.39 -5.61 43.04
C THR A 249 16.23 -5.03 43.85
N ARG A 250 16.18 -3.71 44.03
CA ARG A 250 15.06 -3.03 44.71
C ARG A 250 13.74 -3.18 43.96
N VAL A 251 13.75 -3.10 42.62
CA VAL A 251 12.56 -3.35 41.79
C VAL A 251 12.01 -4.76 42.00
N ARG A 252 12.89 -5.77 42.00
CA ARG A 252 12.48 -7.17 42.25
C ARG A 252 11.94 -7.38 43.66
N GLN A 253 12.59 -6.79 44.67
CA GLN A 253 12.23 -6.94 46.10
C GLN A 253 10.98 -6.17 46.53
N SER A 254 10.57 -5.12 45.80
CA SER A 254 9.35 -4.38 46.11
C SER A 254 8.13 -5.32 46.16
N PRO A 255 7.24 -5.23 47.16
CA PRO A 255 6.03 -6.04 47.19
C PRO A 255 4.94 -5.57 46.22
N ALA A 256 5.12 -4.41 45.57
CA ALA A 256 4.11 -3.83 44.69
C ALA A 256 4.00 -4.59 43.35
N ASP A 257 2.78 -4.61 42.79
CA ASP A 257 2.48 -5.21 41.49
C ASP A 257 3.08 -4.39 40.33
N ILE A 258 3.14 -3.07 40.50
CA ILE A 258 3.74 -2.10 39.58
C ILE A 258 4.75 -1.22 40.35
N VAL A 259 5.95 -1.09 39.82
CA VAL A 259 7.07 -0.37 40.46
C VAL A 259 7.58 0.72 39.53
N ALA A 260 7.44 1.97 39.94
CA ALA A 260 8.07 3.12 39.28
C ALA A 260 9.34 3.53 40.04
N LEU A 261 10.25 4.24 39.36
CA LEU A 261 11.41 4.79 40.08
C LEU A 261 11.06 6.06 40.85
N THR A 262 10.29 6.96 40.27
CA THR A 262 9.89 8.24 40.90
C THR A 262 8.41 8.54 40.66
N ALA A 263 7.85 9.41 41.50
CA ALA A 263 6.51 9.97 41.35
C ALA A 263 6.58 11.51 41.33
N SER A 264 5.59 12.15 40.71
CA SER A 264 5.46 13.60 40.58
C SER A 264 4.10 14.06 41.11
N HIS A 265 4.05 15.30 41.61
CA HIS A 265 2.84 16.01 42.04
C HIS A 265 2.47 17.19 41.14
N GLU A 266 3.15 17.39 40.01
CA GLU A 266 2.95 18.53 39.10
C GLU A 266 1.49 18.69 38.63
N TYR A 267 0.85 17.56 38.32
CA TYR A 267 -0.53 17.48 37.83
C TYR A 267 -1.42 16.65 38.78
N GLY A 268 -1.06 16.62 40.07
CA GLY A 268 -1.54 15.61 41.02
C GLY A 268 -0.57 14.43 41.14
N TRP A 269 -0.76 13.57 42.15
CA TRP A 269 0.14 12.42 42.38
C TRP A 269 0.05 11.43 41.22
N HIS A 270 1.16 11.20 40.53
CA HIS A 270 1.28 10.20 39.46
C HIS A 270 2.71 9.61 39.41
N VAL A 271 2.85 8.42 38.86
CA VAL A 271 4.15 7.78 38.63
C VAL A 271 4.72 8.20 37.28
N GLN A 272 6.03 8.36 37.18
CA GLN A 272 6.65 8.82 35.93
C GLN A 272 6.94 7.65 34.97
N SER A 273 6.56 7.83 33.71
CA SER A 273 6.49 6.76 32.68
C SER A 273 7.83 6.29 32.08
N TYR A 274 8.94 6.99 32.38
CA TYR A 274 10.26 6.66 31.80
C TYR A 274 10.85 5.32 32.30
N PHE A 275 10.35 4.79 33.42
CA PHE A 275 10.70 3.47 33.92
C PHE A 275 9.59 2.90 34.80
N LEU A 276 8.96 1.83 34.33
CA LEU A 276 7.89 1.10 35.04
C LEU A 276 8.18 -0.40 35.00
N GLY A 277 8.18 -1.05 36.16
CA GLY A 277 8.29 -2.50 36.31
C GLY A 277 6.94 -3.15 36.61
N PHE A 278 6.59 -4.18 35.87
CA PHE A 278 5.32 -4.90 35.96
C PHE A 278 5.56 -6.36 36.36
N LYS A 279 4.92 -6.79 37.45
CA LYS A 279 4.97 -8.18 37.91
C LYS A 279 3.84 -9.02 37.30
N PRO A 280 3.90 -10.37 37.39
CA PRO A 280 2.97 -11.24 36.68
C PRO A 280 1.49 -10.94 36.99
N LYS A 281 1.17 -10.58 38.23
CA LYS A 281 -0.19 -10.18 38.63
C LYS A 281 -0.69 -8.93 37.91
N ALA A 282 0.16 -7.93 37.67
CA ALA A 282 -0.21 -6.75 36.88
C ALA A 282 -0.39 -7.12 35.39
N LEU A 283 0.54 -7.89 34.82
CA LEU A 283 0.52 -8.30 33.41
C LEU A 283 -0.69 -9.16 33.05
N SER A 284 -1.14 -10.02 33.97
CA SER A 284 -2.34 -10.85 33.80
C SER A 284 -3.65 -10.13 34.19
N SER A 285 -3.58 -8.89 34.67
CA SER A 285 -4.77 -8.17 35.11
C SER A 285 -5.57 -7.64 33.92
N TRP A 286 -6.89 -7.71 34.03
CA TRP A 286 -7.78 -7.12 33.03
C TRP A 286 -7.55 -5.61 32.89
N GLY A 287 -7.33 -4.89 34.00
CA GLY A 287 -7.12 -3.45 33.99
C GLY A 287 -5.90 -3.03 33.15
N PHE A 288 -4.77 -3.73 33.30
CA PHE A 288 -3.56 -3.42 32.52
C PHE A 288 -3.69 -3.84 31.05
N GLN A 289 -4.22 -5.03 30.76
CA GLN A 289 -4.40 -5.49 29.38
C GLN A 289 -5.41 -4.61 28.62
N HIS A 290 -6.48 -4.19 29.31
CA HIS A 290 -7.46 -3.27 28.76
C HIS A 290 -6.83 -1.90 28.49
N PHE A 291 -6.04 -1.37 29.43
CA PHE A 291 -5.28 -0.13 29.24
C PHE A 291 -4.40 -0.20 27.98
N ILE A 292 -3.56 -1.23 27.85
CA ILE A 292 -2.67 -1.41 26.68
C ILE A 292 -3.47 -1.48 25.37
N ARG A 293 -4.64 -2.13 25.36
CA ARG A 293 -5.50 -2.25 24.18
C ARG A 293 -6.23 -0.96 23.81
N ASP A 294 -6.51 -0.10 24.79
CA ASP A 294 -7.28 1.14 24.61
C ASP A 294 -6.39 2.40 24.49
N ILE A 295 -5.06 2.24 24.43
CA ILE A 295 -4.17 3.34 24.06
C ILE A 295 -4.51 3.79 22.64
N ARG A 296 -4.87 5.06 22.51
CA ARG A 296 -5.23 5.73 21.25
C ARG A 296 -4.08 6.62 20.80
N ARG A 297 -4.11 6.99 19.51
CA ARG A 297 -3.16 7.95 18.96
C ARG A 297 -3.47 9.34 19.48
N ILE A 298 -2.53 9.91 20.23
CA ILE A 298 -2.54 11.30 20.69
C ILE A 298 -1.22 11.91 20.25
N ASP A 299 -1.29 12.96 19.42
CA ASP A 299 -0.12 13.60 18.81
C ASP A 299 0.35 14.84 19.61
N ASP A 300 -0.36 15.21 20.68
CA ASP A 300 0.05 16.22 21.67
C ASP A 300 0.66 15.59 22.94
N LYS A 301 1.86 16.03 23.30
CA LYS A 301 2.61 15.47 24.44
C LYS A 301 1.93 15.73 25.79
N ASP A 302 1.36 16.91 25.98
CA ASP A 302 0.73 17.26 27.26
C ASP A 302 -0.62 16.53 27.41
N GLU A 303 -1.32 16.30 26.31
CA GLU A 303 -2.51 15.46 26.26
C GLU A 303 -2.20 13.98 26.52
N VAL A 304 -1.07 13.46 26.03
CA VAL A 304 -0.58 12.11 26.40
C VAL A 304 -0.38 12.00 27.92
N ILE A 305 0.24 13.00 28.55
CA ILE A 305 0.46 13.01 30.00
C ILE A 305 -0.87 13.04 30.75
N ARG A 306 -1.80 13.93 30.36
CA ARG A 306 -3.12 14.06 31.01
C ARG A 306 -4.00 12.82 30.82
N THR A 307 -3.93 12.19 29.66
CA THR A 307 -4.82 11.08 29.28
C THR A 307 -4.31 9.74 29.79
N TYR A 308 -2.99 9.53 29.74
CA TYR A 308 -2.37 8.26 30.10
C TYR A 308 -1.57 8.35 31.40
N GLU A 309 -0.55 9.19 31.49
CA GLU A 309 0.41 9.17 32.61
C GLU A 309 -0.21 9.54 33.97
N VAL A 310 -1.03 10.61 34.01
CA VAL A 310 -1.67 11.09 35.24
C VAL A 310 -2.69 10.08 35.82
N PRO A 311 -3.69 9.58 35.05
CA PRO A 311 -4.68 8.66 35.60
C PRO A 311 -4.18 7.22 35.76
N PHE A 312 -3.03 6.86 35.16
CA PHE A 312 -2.54 5.47 35.12
C PHE A 312 -2.49 4.80 36.50
N ALA A 313 -1.79 5.39 37.46
CA ALA A 313 -1.61 4.78 38.77
C ALA A 313 -2.93 4.58 39.51
N SER A 314 -3.82 5.59 39.46
CA SER A 314 -5.15 5.53 40.06
C SER A 314 -6.05 4.47 39.40
N ASN A 315 -5.98 4.34 38.07
CA ASN A 315 -6.74 3.32 37.34
C ASN A 315 -6.25 1.91 37.67
N MET A 316 -4.93 1.72 37.78
CA MET A 316 -4.36 0.43 38.20
C MET A 316 -4.74 0.09 39.65
N GLN A 317 -4.73 1.07 40.55
CA GLN A 317 -5.19 0.90 41.93
C GLN A 317 -6.69 0.55 42.01
N ALA A 318 -7.52 1.20 41.21
CA ALA A 318 -8.95 0.88 41.10
C ALA A 318 -9.19 -0.54 40.57
N ALA A 319 -8.27 -1.06 39.74
CA ALA A 319 -8.27 -2.45 39.28
C ALA A 319 -7.69 -3.46 40.31
N GLY A 320 -7.37 -3.02 41.53
CA GLY A 320 -6.87 -3.88 42.62
C GLY A 320 -5.37 -4.16 42.58
N LEU A 321 -4.60 -3.35 41.83
CA LEU A 321 -3.14 -3.45 41.77
C LEU A 321 -2.46 -2.47 42.73
N THR A 322 -1.32 -2.87 43.27
CA THR A 322 -0.48 -2.01 44.11
C THR A 322 0.60 -1.32 43.28
N VAL A 323 0.80 -0.02 43.52
CA VAL A 323 1.77 0.82 42.79
C VAL A 323 2.73 1.47 43.80
N GLN A 324 4.05 1.41 43.56
CA GLN A 324 5.06 2.03 44.42
C GLN A 324 6.10 2.80 43.60
N ALA A 325 6.51 3.99 44.10
CA ALA A 325 7.71 4.69 43.63
C ALA A 325 8.88 4.42 44.59
N LEU A 326 10.07 4.08 44.06
CA LEU A 326 11.22 3.67 44.89
C LEU A 326 12.06 4.82 45.44
N TYR A 327 12.09 5.96 44.73
CA TYR A 327 12.89 7.13 45.09
C TYR A 327 11.98 8.35 45.25
N ALA A 328 12.33 9.19 46.23
CA ALA A 328 11.66 10.45 46.50
C ALA A 328 12.72 11.55 46.69
N GLY A 329 12.40 12.76 46.23
CA GLY A 329 13.22 13.95 46.47
C GLY A 329 12.52 14.93 47.41
N SER A 330 13.26 15.92 47.90
CA SER A 330 12.73 17.01 48.72
C SER A 330 11.66 17.85 48.01
N PHE A 331 11.68 17.91 46.67
CA PHE A 331 10.73 18.64 45.85
C PHE A 331 9.78 17.68 45.12
N SER A 332 8.51 17.69 45.50
CA SER A 332 7.51 16.70 45.05
C SER A 332 6.92 16.98 43.68
N ALA A 333 6.98 18.22 43.17
CA ALA A 333 6.34 18.58 41.90
C ALA A 333 7.02 17.86 40.72
N ASN A 334 8.35 17.71 40.68
CA ASN A 334 9.02 16.85 39.69
C ASN A 334 10.45 16.51 40.15
N PRO A 335 10.64 15.44 40.95
CA PRO A 335 11.92 15.22 41.64
C PRO A 335 13.07 14.91 40.67
N THR A 336 12.78 14.40 39.46
CA THR A 336 13.81 14.14 38.43
C THR A 336 14.41 15.41 37.82
N PHE A 337 13.73 16.55 37.91
CA PHE A 337 14.26 17.84 37.48
C PHE A 337 14.79 18.67 38.64
N PHE A 338 14.06 18.72 39.75
CA PHE A 338 14.35 19.67 40.84
C PHE A 338 15.12 19.04 42.01
N SER A 339 15.12 17.71 42.15
CA SER A 339 15.84 16.98 43.21
C SER A 339 16.84 15.96 42.66
N TRP A 340 17.30 16.13 41.42
CA TRP A 340 18.15 15.15 40.71
C TRP A 340 19.45 14.80 41.45
N ARG A 341 20.06 15.75 42.18
CA ARG A 341 21.27 15.48 42.98
C ARG A 341 20.99 14.56 44.16
N GLU A 342 19.93 14.85 44.92
CA GLU A 342 19.51 14.02 46.06
C GLU A 342 19.17 12.60 45.59
N LEU A 343 18.52 12.50 44.43
CA LEU A 343 18.23 11.20 43.81
C LEU A 343 19.54 10.45 43.50
N ILE A 344 20.49 11.08 42.81
CA ILE A 344 21.78 10.47 42.46
C ILE A 344 22.59 10.08 43.71
N GLU A 345 22.64 10.93 44.73
CA GLU A 345 23.29 10.63 46.02
C GLU A 345 22.59 9.47 46.75
N GLY A 346 21.27 9.34 46.58
CA GLY A 346 20.46 8.21 47.02
C GLY A 346 20.57 6.94 46.17
N GLY A 347 21.50 6.90 45.20
CA GLY A 347 21.75 5.75 44.32
C GLY A 347 20.81 5.64 43.11
N PHE A 348 20.18 6.73 42.68
CA PHE A 348 19.37 6.76 41.47
C PHE A 348 20.26 6.63 40.21
N PRO A 349 20.04 5.64 39.34
CA PRO A 349 20.99 5.27 38.29
C PRO A 349 20.83 6.07 36.97
N PHE A 350 20.03 7.13 36.96
CA PHE A 350 19.67 7.84 35.73
C PHE A 350 19.86 9.36 35.83
N ILE A 351 20.05 9.99 34.68
CA ILE A 351 19.91 11.43 34.50
C ILE A 351 18.93 11.72 33.35
N LYS A 352 18.02 12.69 33.54
CA LYS A 352 17.01 13.04 32.53
C LYS A 352 17.63 13.96 31.48
N LEU A 353 17.52 13.58 30.20
CA LEU A 353 18.20 14.26 29.10
C LEU A 353 17.68 15.68 28.89
N LEU A 354 16.35 15.88 29.00
CA LEU A 354 15.71 17.20 28.84
C LEU A 354 16.30 18.25 29.79
N MET A 355 16.62 17.89 31.03
CA MET A 355 17.18 18.80 32.05
C MET A 355 18.48 19.49 31.61
N LEU A 356 19.24 18.82 30.73
CA LEU A 356 20.54 19.30 30.26
C LEU A 356 20.45 20.00 28.89
N GLN A 357 19.26 20.08 28.29
CA GLN A 357 19.03 20.73 26.99
C GLN A 357 18.61 22.18 27.16
N ASP A 358 18.93 23.03 26.17
CA ASP A 358 18.50 24.43 26.17
C ASP A 358 16.98 24.60 26.14
N LYS A 359 16.24 23.64 25.57
CA LYS A 359 14.76 23.66 25.59
C LYS A 359 14.19 23.69 27.01
N PHE A 360 14.87 23.12 27.99
CA PHE A 360 14.42 23.15 29.38
C PHE A 360 14.48 24.57 29.97
N SER A 361 15.37 25.43 29.47
CA SER A 361 15.41 26.85 29.87
C SER A 361 14.18 27.65 29.44
N ALA A 362 13.43 27.17 28.44
CA ALA A 362 12.16 27.77 28.03
C ALA A 362 10.96 27.29 28.87
N SER A 363 11.13 26.24 29.69
CA SER A 363 10.06 25.58 30.46
C SER A 363 10.20 25.73 31.97
N THR A 364 11.15 26.53 32.48
CA THR A 364 11.31 26.77 33.91
C THR A 364 11.81 28.18 34.23
N ASP A 365 11.23 28.79 35.26
CA ASP A 365 11.63 30.11 35.76
C ASP A 365 12.80 30.05 36.77
N GLN A 366 13.34 28.85 37.04
CA GLN A 366 14.40 28.58 38.02
C GLN A 366 15.81 28.92 37.48
N THR A 367 16.07 30.21 37.27
CA THR A 367 17.29 30.70 36.60
C THR A 367 18.59 30.35 37.35
N GLU A 368 18.59 30.37 38.69
CA GLU A 368 19.77 30.01 39.50
C GLU A 368 20.14 28.52 39.37
N MET A 369 19.14 27.63 39.46
CA MET A 369 19.32 26.20 39.26
C MET A 369 19.85 25.88 37.85
N LEU A 370 19.30 26.52 36.80
CA LEU A 370 19.75 26.33 35.42
C LEU A 370 21.22 26.75 35.23
N ASN A 371 21.61 27.88 35.80
CA ASN A 371 22.99 28.37 35.75
C ASN A 371 23.95 27.40 36.46
N GLU A 372 23.54 26.87 37.62
CA GLU A 372 24.33 25.89 38.36
C GLU A 372 24.44 24.56 37.61
N VAL A 373 23.33 24.03 37.07
CA VAL A 373 23.32 22.81 36.25
C VAL A 373 24.30 22.97 35.10
N ARG A 374 24.18 24.03 34.30
CA ARG A 374 25.06 24.31 33.14
C ARG A 374 26.55 24.32 33.50
N GLN A 375 26.91 24.80 34.70
CA GLN A 375 28.31 24.89 35.13
C GLN A 375 28.84 23.59 35.77
N GLN A 376 28.01 22.85 36.50
CA GLN A 376 28.50 21.80 37.41
C GLN A 376 28.07 20.38 37.05
N TRP A 377 27.06 20.19 36.18
CA TRP A 377 26.55 18.85 35.85
C TRP A 377 27.66 17.85 35.44
N PRO A 378 28.71 18.20 34.66
CA PRO A 378 29.73 17.22 34.27
C PRO A 378 30.51 16.68 35.47
N PHE A 379 30.81 17.53 36.45
CA PHE A 379 31.56 17.15 37.65
C PHE A 379 30.71 16.26 38.56
N VAL A 380 29.44 16.64 38.77
CA VAL A 380 28.49 15.89 39.61
C VAL A 380 28.25 14.49 39.02
N LEU A 381 27.95 14.40 37.72
CA LEU A 381 27.71 13.13 37.05
C LEU A 381 28.95 12.23 37.03
N LYS A 382 30.14 12.79 36.79
CA LYS A 382 31.39 12.02 36.84
C LYS A 382 31.65 11.41 38.22
N LYS A 383 31.41 12.18 39.29
CA LYS A 383 31.55 11.70 40.68
C LYS A 383 30.57 10.56 41.00
N ALA A 384 29.40 10.57 40.36
CA ALA A 384 28.35 9.57 40.52
C ALA A 384 28.43 8.37 39.55
N GLY A 385 29.56 8.21 38.83
CA GLY A 385 29.79 7.05 37.96
C GLY A 385 29.18 7.14 36.56
N PHE A 386 28.68 8.29 36.13
CA PHE A 386 28.21 8.48 34.76
C PHE A 386 29.37 8.76 33.80
N ASP A 387 29.24 8.25 32.57
CA ASP A 387 30.12 8.63 31.46
C ASP A 387 29.69 9.99 30.89
N VAL A 388 30.46 11.03 31.24
CA VAL A 388 30.20 12.41 30.78
C VAL A 388 30.27 12.55 29.27
N GLU A 389 31.17 11.81 28.60
CA GLU A 389 31.31 11.90 27.15
C GLU A 389 30.13 11.22 26.44
N LEU A 390 29.63 10.12 27.00
CA LEU A 390 28.37 9.51 26.56
C LEU A 390 27.20 10.50 26.72
N VAL A 391 27.09 11.18 27.87
CA VAL A 391 26.04 12.19 28.10
C VAL A 391 26.14 13.33 27.09
N ARG A 392 27.34 13.87 26.85
CA ARG A 392 27.56 14.91 25.82
C ARG A 392 27.19 14.43 24.43
N ALA A 393 27.54 13.19 24.08
CA ALA A 393 27.22 12.59 22.78
C ALA A 393 25.71 12.41 22.59
N SER A 394 25.00 11.96 23.63
CA SER A 394 23.55 11.82 23.62
C SER A 394 22.81 13.14 23.55
N LEU A 395 23.34 14.21 24.19
CA LEU A 395 22.78 15.56 24.05
C LEU A 395 22.88 16.07 22.62
N ARG A 396 24.06 15.96 22.00
CA ARG A 396 24.25 16.33 20.58
C ARG A 396 23.34 15.54 19.66
N ALA A 397 23.18 14.23 19.88
CA ALA A 397 22.30 13.39 19.07
C ALA A 397 20.82 13.79 19.20
N ALA A 398 20.38 14.22 20.39
CA ALA A 398 19.01 14.67 20.63
C ALA A 398 18.69 16.04 20.00
N GLU A 399 19.70 16.87 19.72
CA GLU A 399 19.56 18.17 19.05
C GLU A 399 19.39 18.07 17.52
N ILE A 400 19.77 16.94 16.90
CA ILE A 400 19.73 16.71 15.44
C ILE A 400 18.29 16.51 14.89
N ALA A 401 17.25 16.69 15.70
CA ALA A 401 15.84 16.49 15.35
C ALA A 401 15.20 17.54 14.41
N SER A 402 15.97 18.39 13.72
CA SER A 402 15.48 19.56 12.96
C SER A 402 15.73 19.53 11.45
N VAL A 403 16.04 18.36 10.87
CA VAL A 403 16.27 18.22 9.42
C VAL A 403 15.20 17.30 8.81
N PRO A 404 14.46 17.71 7.76
CA PRO A 404 13.45 16.87 7.12
C PRO A 404 13.99 15.51 6.69
N ALA A 405 13.15 14.47 6.80
CA ALA A 405 13.43 13.15 6.25
C ALA A 405 13.60 13.25 4.73
N GLY A 406 14.59 12.55 4.16
CA GLY A 406 14.77 12.50 2.71
C GLY A 406 13.68 11.69 2.00
N ASP A 407 13.70 11.64 0.66
CA ASP A 407 12.66 11.06 -0.20
C ASP A 407 12.42 9.54 -0.04
N SER A 408 13.24 8.83 0.76
CA SER A 408 13.07 7.40 0.99
C SER A 408 11.93 7.14 1.98
N ARG A 409 11.00 6.27 1.58
CA ARG A 409 9.96 5.71 2.47
C ARG A 409 10.47 4.51 3.27
N ASP A 410 11.76 4.21 3.27
CA ASP A 410 12.30 3.05 3.98
C ASP A 410 12.50 3.37 5.47
N LEU A 411 12.26 2.37 6.32
CA LEU A 411 12.58 2.45 7.74
C LEU A 411 14.02 2.04 8.05
N LEU A 412 14.76 1.47 7.09
CA LEU A 412 16.13 0.96 7.29
C LEU A 412 17.06 1.29 6.10
N CYS A 413 18.28 1.76 6.37
CA CYS A 413 19.35 1.94 5.38
C CYS A 413 20.06 0.63 5.03
N ASN A 414 20.23 -0.23 6.04
CA ASN A 414 20.88 -1.52 5.93
C ASN A 414 19.89 -2.59 6.38
N VAL A 415 19.17 -3.21 5.45
CA VAL A 415 18.60 -4.54 5.69
C VAL A 415 19.79 -5.51 5.68
N GLN A 416 20.60 -5.54 6.73
CA GLN A 416 21.79 -6.38 6.72
C GLN A 416 21.49 -7.81 7.16
N ARG A 417 22.00 -8.72 6.34
CA ARG A 417 22.32 -10.13 6.61
C ARG A 417 21.09 -11.00 6.87
N PHE A 418 20.69 -11.68 5.81
CA PHE A 418 19.77 -12.82 5.82
C PHE A 418 20.01 -13.66 7.09
N GLU A 419 18.97 -13.85 7.89
CA GLU A 419 18.98 -14.98 8.82
C GLU A 419 19.21 -16.24 7.99
N ALA A 420 20.20 -17.04 8.37
CA ALA A 420 20.43 -18.31 7.70
C ALA A 420 19.13 -19.13 7.74
N ILE A 421 18.73 -19.67 6.58
CA ILE A 421 17.61 -20.59 6.52
C ILE A 421 18.07 -21.87 7.22
N SER A 422 17.36 -22.25 8.29
CA SER A 422 17.63 -23.47 9.03
C SER A 422 16.97 -24.66 8.33
N ASN A 423 17.62 -25.82 8.40
CA ASN A 423 17.12 -27.08 7.83
C ASN A 423 16.35 -27.92 8.89
N ASP A 424 15.84 -27.29 9.95
CA ASP A 424 15.12 -27.95 11.05
C ASP A 424 13.61 -28.11 10.78
N HIS A 425 13.10 -27.51 9.71
CA HIS A 425 11.74 -27.68 9.22
C HIS A 425 11.71 -27.73 7.68
N PRO A 426 10.62 -28.26 7.06
CA PRO A 426 10.33 -28.03 5.65
C PRO A 426 10.47 -26.55 5.28
N LEU A 427 11.00 -26.25 4.09
CA LEU A 427 11.11 -24.86 3.63
C LEU A 427 9.72 -24.22 3.57
N ARG A 428 9.58 -23.07 4.22
CA ARG A 428 8.34 -22.28 4.22
C ARG A 428 8.38 -21.28 3.07
N ILE A 429 7.58 -21.53 2.04
CA ILE A 429 7.55 -20.75 0.81
C ILE A 429 6.29 -19.88 0.79
N ALA A 430 6.45 -18.57 0.70
CA ALA A 430 5.35 -17.65 0.36
C ALA A 430 5.39 -17.37 -1.15
N TYR A 431 4.37 -17.79 -1.88
CA TYR A 431 4.28 -17.65 -3.33
C TYR A 431 3.23 -16.58 -3.71
N PHE A 432 3.65 -15.61 -4.51
CA PHE A 432 2.83 -14.50 -4.99
C PHE A 432 2.74 -14.54 -6.51
N GLY A 433 1.55 -14.53 -7.08
CA GLY A 433 1.39 -14.60 -8.53
C GLY A 433 -0.06 -14.58 -9.01
N PRO A 434 -0.29 -14.43 -10.33
CA PRO A 434 -1.63 -14.24 -10.88
C PRO A 434 -2.31 -15.56 -11.27
N TRP A 435 -2.20 -16.63 -10.48
CA TRP A 435 -2.81 -17.94 -10.83
C TRP A 435 -4.34 -17.90 -10.92
N ASN A 436 -4.96 -16.86 -10.35
CA ASN A 436 -6.39 -16.58 -10.42
C ASN A 436 -6.82 -15.85 -11.72
N TYR A 437 -5.90 -15.62 -12.67
CA TYR A 437 -6.18 -14.97 -13.96
C TYR A 437 -6.09 -15.90 -15.18
N GLU A 438 -6.88 -15.58 -16.20
CA GLU A 438 -6.97 -16.30 -17.48
C GLU A 438 -5.95 -15.79 -18.52
N ASN A 439 -4.65 -15.86 -18.20
CA ASN A 439 -3.57 -15.50 -19.12
C ASN A 439 -2.36 -16.44 -19.02
N GLY A 440 -1.36 -16.25 -19.89
CA GLY A 440 -0.16 -17.09 -19.93
C GLY A 440 0.62 -17.10 -18.61
N LEU A 441 0.80 -15.93 -17.98
CA LEU A 441 1.46 -15.83 -16.68
C LEU A 441 0.66 -16.54 -15.57
N GLY A 442 -0.67 -16.45 -15.59
CA GLY A 442 -1.54 -17.18 -14.68
C GLY A 442 -1.48 -18.70 -14.89
N ALA A 443 -1.39 -19.17 -16.15
CA ALA A 443 -1.17 -20.59 -16.45
C ALA A 443 0.18 -21.07 -15.91
N ALA A 444 1.26 -20.34 -16.20
CA ALA A 444 2.58 -20.64 -15.65
C ALA A 444 2.59 -20.64 -14.12
N ALA A 445 1.90 -19.71 -13.47
CA ALA A 445 1.82 -19.65 -12.02
C ALA A 445 1.10 -20.86 -11.41
N ARG A 446 0.02 -21.35 -12.03
CA ARG A 446 -0.68 -22.57 -11.60
C ARG A 446 0.19 -23.82 -11.70
N GLU A 447 0.89 -23.96 -12.83
CA GLU A 447 1.77 -25.11 -13.06
C GLU A 447 3.00 -25.05 -12.12
N MET A 448 3.57 -23.87 -11.90
CA MET A 448 4.68 -23.68 -10.97
C MET A 448 4.28 -23.98 -9.51
N LEU A 449 3.11 -23.53 -9.06
CA LEU A 449 2.57 -23.90 -7.75
C LEU A 449 2.47 -25.42 -7.60
N SER A 450 2.04 -26.11 -8.66
CA SER A 450 1.98 -27.57 -8.67
C SER A 450 3.38 -28.16 -8.50
N VAL A 451 4.38 -27.69 -9.24
CA VAL A 451 5.78 -28.14 -9.10
C VAL A 451 6.35 -27.89 -7.70
N ILE A 452 6.16 -26.70 -7.12
CA ILE A 452 6.64 -26.40 -5.76
C ILE A 452 6.01 -27.37 -4.75
N ARG A 453 4.72 -27.71 -4.91
CA ARG A 453 4.03 -28.72 -4.08
C ARG A 453 4.52 -30.16 -4.29
N HIS A 454 5.27 -30.46 -5.36
CA HIS A 454 5.97 -31.75 -5.51
C HIS A 454 7.31 -31.77 -4.76
N THR A 455 7.78 -30.63 -4.25
CA THR A 455 8.94 -30.58 -3.34
C THR A 455 8.51 -30.81 -1.90
N ASN A 456 9.46 -30.97 -0.98
CA ASN A 456 9.17 -31.10 0.46
C ASN A 456 8.94 -29.75 1.15
N ALA A 457 8.43 -28.74 0.45
CA ALA A 457 8.19 -27.39 0.97
C ALA A 457 6.73 -27.21 1.44
N SER A 458 6.53 -26.41 2.48
CA SER A 458 5.21 -25.91 2.90
C SER A 458 4.92 -24.60 2.17
N VAL A 459 3.74 -24.45 1.56
CA VAL A 459 3.46 -23.32 0.65
C VAL A 459 2.28 -22.49 1.11
N ASN A 460 2.53 -21.22 1.40
CA ASN A 460 1.47 -20.22 1.46
C ASN A 460 1.37 -19.56 0.07
N ALA A 461 0.19 -19.60 -0.56
CA ALA A 461 -0.05 -18.99 -1.86
C ALA A 461 -1.01 -17.79 -1.72
N TYR A 462 -0.47 -16.60 -1.96
CA TYR A 462 -1.18 -15.30 -2.04
C TYR A 462 -1.53 -14.85 -3.48
N PRO A 463 -2.82 -14.82 -3.88
CA PRO A 463 -3.22 -14.45 -5.23
C PRO A 463 -3.17 -12.93 -5.44
N VAL A 464 -3.20 -12.50 -6.70
CA VAL A 464 -3.34 -11.07 -7.01
C VAL A 464 -4.78 -10.63 -6.74
N VAL A 465 -4.97 -9.68 -5.83
CA VAL A 465 -6.29 -9.17 -5.40
C VAL A 465 -6.74 -7.92 -6.13
N LYS A 466 -5.81 -7.09 -6.62
CA LYS A 466 -6.13 -5.89 -7.40
C LYS A 466 -6.35 -6.26 -8.87
N PRO A 467 -7.06 -5.42 -9.64
CA PRO A 467 -7.16 -5.59 -11.08
C PRO A 467 -5.76 -5.72 -11.72
N PHE A 468 -5.52 -6.83 -12.39
CA PHE A 468 -4.25 -7.15 -13.05
C PHE A 468 -4.50 -7.40 -14.53
N HIS A 469 -4.09 -6.43 -15.35
CA HIS A 469 -4.34 -6.38 -16.79
C HIS A 469 -5.84 -6.44 -17.18
N VAL A 470 -6.12 -6.45 -18.49
CA VAL A 470 -7.47 -6.58 -19.07
C VAL A 470 -8.05 -8.00 -18.99
N HIS A 471 -7.37 -8.91 -18.27
CA HIS A 471 -7.68 -10.34 -18.31
C HIS A 471 -8.73 -10.73 -17.27
N ARG A 472 -9.55 -11.72 -17.63
CA ARG A 472 -10.62 -12.24 -16.79
C ARG A 472 -10.07 -13.00 -15.59
N LEU A 473 -10.72 -12.80 -14.45
CA LEU A 473 -10.55 -13.60 -13.24
C LEU A 473 -11.22 -14.98 -13.41
N ILE A 474 -10.50 -16.08 -13.18
CA ILE A 474 -11.04 -17.44 -13.27
C ILE A 474 -11.56 -17.98 -11.94
N CYS A 475 -11.06 -17.45 -10.82
CA CYS A 475 -11.50 -17.79 -9.47
C CYS A 475 -11.34 -16.60 -8.52
N PRO A 476 -12.15 -16.51 -7.44
CA PRO A 476 -11.96 -15.50 -6.42
C PRO A 476 -10.53 -15.54 -5.84
N PRO A 477 -9.98 -14.39 -5.40
CA PRO A 477 -8.64 -14.34 -4.84
C PRO A 477 -8.63 -14.94 -3.41
N VAL A 478 -8.61 -16.26 -3.34
CA VAL A 478 -8.54 -17.03 -2.09
C VAL A 478 -7.11 -17.47 -1.83
N GLU A 479 -6.62 -17.18 -0.63
CA GLU A 479 -5.30 -17.60 -0.16
C GLU A 479 -5.30 -19.08 0.25
N SER A 480 -4.18 -19.76 0.00
CA SER A 480 -3.91 -21.09 0.52
C SER A 480 -2.80 -20.98 1.57
N ILE A 481 -3.06 -21.37 2.82
CA ILE A 481 -2.10 -21.22 3.92
C ILE A 481 -1.77 -22.60 4.49
N ASP A 482 -0.52 -23.04 4.28
CA ASP A 482 0.00 -24.32 4.79
C ASP A 482 0.79 -24.13 6.11
N PHE A 483 1.26 -22.91 6.42
CA PHE A 483 2.02 -22.62 7.65
C PHE A 483 1.75 -21.22 8.22
N ALA A 484 2.05 -21.04 9.51
CA ALA A 484 2.03 -19.75 10.20
C ALA A 484 3.45 -19.20 10.42
N GLY A 485 3.56 -17.87 10.51
CA GLY A 485 4.82 -17.16 10.76
C GLY A 485 5.59 -16.77 9.49
N ARG A 486 6.80 -16.26 9.70
CA ARG A 486 7.68 -15.73 8.66
C ARG A 486 8.06 -16.81 7.62
N PRO A 487 7.95 -16.54 6.31
CA PRO A 487 8.44 -17.44 5.27
C PRO A 487 9.97 -17.45 5.20
N ASP A 488 10.56 -18.60 4.88
CA ASP A 488 11.99 -18.70 4.58
C ASP A 488 12.28 -18.07 3.21
N ILE A 489 11.43 -18.34 2.22
CA ILE A 489 11.57 -17.80 0.86
C ILE A 489 10.24 -17.19 0.42
N ALA A 490 10.27 -15.95 -0.08
CA ALA A 490 9.16 -15.38 -0.84
C ALA A 490 9.48 -15.44 -2.33
N ILE A 491 8.59 -16.03 -3.14
CA ILE A 491 8.69 -16.08 -4.60
C ILE A 491 7.63 -15.14 -5.17
N VAL A 492 8.06 -14.14 -5.93
CA VAL A 492 7.18 -13.16 -6.57
C VAL A 492 7.18 -13.40 -8.08
N HIS A 493 6.15 -14.09 -8.57
CA HIS A 493 5.93 -14.39 -9.98
C HIS A 493 5.15 -13.27 -10.68
N LEU A 494 5.72 -12.07 -10.57
CA LEU A 494 5.28 -10.84 -11.22
C LEU A 494 6.53 -10.04 -11.57
N ASN A 495 6.55 -9.47 -12.77
CA ASN A 495 7.64 -8.59 -13.20
C ASN A 495 7.77 -7.37 -12.26
N PRO A 496 8.97 -6.75 -12.16
CA PRO A 496 9.26 -5.69 -11.18
C PRO A 496 8.33 -4.47 -11.25
N ASP A 497 7.78 -4.16 -12.42
CA ASP A 497 6.82 -3.07 -12.65
C ASP A 497 5.38 -3.40 -12.20
N SER A 498 5.09 -4.67 -12.00
CA SER A 498 3.74 -5.17 -11.71
C SER A 498 3.50 -5.39 -10.22
N TRP A 499 4.44 -5.05 -9.33
CA TRP A 499 4.29 -5.25 -7.88
C TRP A 499 3.27 -4.32 -7.22
N ASN A 500 2.80 -3.29 -7.94
CA ASN A 500 1.72 -2.39 -7.51
C ASN A 500 0.38 -3.12 -7.32
N VAL A 501 0.18 -4.26 -7.97
CA VAL A 501 -1.04 -5.09 -7.84
C VAL A 501 -1.10 -5.89 -6.55
N LEU A 502 0.01 -5.98 -5.81
CA LEU A 502 0.07 -6.60 -4.49
C LEU A 502 -0.55 -5.66 -3.43
N THR A 503 -1.07 -6.23 -2.33
CA THR A 503 -1.47 -5.45 -1.15
C THR A 503 -0.27 -5.00 -0.34
N GLU A 504 -0.47 -4.08 0.61
CA GLU A 504 0.60 -3.72 1.54
C GLU A 504 0.95 -4.90 2.46
N GLU A 505 -0.05 -5.70 2.87
CA GLU A 505 0.16 -6.93 3.63
C GLU A 505 1.00 -7.96 2.86
N GLN A 506 0.69 -8.22 1.58
CA GLN A 506 1.48 -9.11 0.73
C GLN A 506 2.92 -8.60 0.57
N ARG A 507 3.11 -7.28 0.37
CA ARG A 507 4.44 -6.68 0.34
C ARG A 507 5.16 -6.79 1.68
N ALA A 508 4.45 -6.68 2.80
CA ALA A 508 5.03 -6.86 4.13
C ALA A 508 5.52 -8.31 4.33
N ILE A 509 4.76 -9.31 3.86
CA ILE A 509 5.18 -10.73 3.88
C ILE A 509 6.41 -10.95 2.98
N ILE A 510 6.44 -10.37 1.79
CA ILE A 510 7.61 -10.45 0.89
C ILE A 510 8.85 -9.82 1.56
N ARG A 511 8.70 -8.62 2.15
CA ARG A 511 9.79 -7.93 2.87
C ARG A 511 10.24 -8.71 4.10
N SER A 512 9.34 -9.44 4.75
CA SER A 512 9.68 -10.24 5.91
C SER A 512 10.37 -11.55 5.54
N ALA A 513 10.33 -12.06 4.31
CA ALA A 513 11.00 -13.33 3.98
C ALA A 513 12.52 -13.31 4.23
N LYS A 514 13.12 -14.47 4.55
CA LYS A 514 14.59 -14.57 4.71
C LYS A 514 15.34 -14.50 3.37
N GLN A 515 14.70 -14.91 2.27
CA GLN A 515 15.17 -14.77 0.90
C GLN A 515 13.99 -14.38 -0.01
N ARG A 516 14.25 -13.53 -1.01
CA ARG A 516 13.25 -13.12 -2.00
C ARG A 516 13.70 -13.54 -3.38
N ILE A 517 12.82 -14.21 -4.11
CA ILE A 517 13.06 -14.67 -5.48
C ILE A 517 12.07 -13.95 -6.40
N GLY A 518 12.58 -13.21 -7.37
CA GLY A 518 11.77 -12.66 -8.45
C GLY A 518 11.67 -13.68 -9.58
N TYR A 519 10.48 -14.13 -9.95
CA TYR A 519 10.30 -14.99 -11.13
C TYR A 519 9.79 -14.14 -12.28
N TRP A 520 10.70 -13.77 -13.19
CA TRP A 520 10.49 -12.69 -14.15
C TRP A 520 10.63 -13.16 -15.59
N VAL A 521 9.83 -12.58 -16.47
CA VAL A 521 9.79 -12.90 -17.89
C VAL A 521 10.00 -11.62 -18.69
N TRP A 522 10.92 -11.67 -19.65
CA TRP A 522 11.22 -10.53 -20.52
C TRP A 522 11.43 -10.94 -21.97
N GLU A 523 11.21 -10.00 -22.89
CA GLU A 523 10.98 -10.29 -24.31
C GLU A 523 11.77 -9.35 -25.24
N THR A 524 12.74 -8.57 -24.72
CA THR A 524 13.71 -7.82 -25.55
C THR A 524 15.12 -8.04 -25.02
N ASP A 525 16.13 -7.66 -25.79
CA ASP A 525 17.56 -7.79 -25.49
C ASP A 525 18.04 -6.96 -24.28
N ARG A 526 17.23 -6.00 -23.82
CA ARG A 526 17.55 -5.08 -22.72
C ARG A 526 16.34 -4.79 -21.85
N LEU A 527 16.59 -4.52 -20.57
CA LEU A 527 15.56 -4.12 -19.62
C LEU A 527 15.22 -2.62 -19.79
N PRO A 528 13.96 -2.21 -19.58
CA PRO A 528 13.58 -0.81 -19.62
C PRO A 528 14.14 -0.11 -18.37
N SER A 529 14.58 1.15 -18.51
CA SER A 529 15.17 1.91 -17.41
C SER A 529 14.26 2.03 -16.18
N ALA A 530 12.94 1.99 -16.38
CA ALA A 530 11.94 2.02 -15.31
C ALA A 530 12.05 0.83 -14.32
N TRP A 531 12.59 -0.31 -14.75
CA TRP A 531 12.73 -1.48 -13.88
C TRP A 531 13.95 -1.38 -12.95
N GLN A 532 14.96 -0.57 -13.30
CA GLN A 532 16.25 -0.49 -12.60
C GLN A 532 16.12 -0.22 -11.09
N GLN A 533 15.11 0.54 -10.68
CA GLN A 533 14.85 0.82 -9.25
C GLN A 533 14.43 -0.44 -8.47
N ASN A 534 13.74 -1.37 -9.13
CA ASN A 534 13.15 -2.56 -8.50
C ASN A 534 13.91 -3.85 -8.78
N LEU A 535 14.95 -3.85 -9.64
CA LEU A 535 15.76 -5.05 -9.93
C LEU A 535 16.42 -5.66 -8.69
N TYR A 536 16.76 -4.82 -7.70
CA TYR A 536 17.38 -5.25 -6.45
C TYR A 536 16.38 -5.42 -5.30
N SER A 537 15.07 -5.45 -5.60
CA SER A 537 14.03 -5.75 -4.60
C SER A 537 14.01 -7.23 -4.17
N VAL A 538 14.73 -8.08 -4.91
CA VAL A 538 14.87 -9.51 -4.68
C VAL A 538 16.34 -9.89 -4.54
N ASP A 539 16.60 -11.06 -3.96
CA ASP A 539 17.94 -11.57 -3.66
C ASP A 539 18.45 -12.54 -4.73
N ARG A 540 17.53 -13.05 -5.55
CA ARG A 540 17.75 -14.02 -6.63
C ARG A 540 16.65 -13.88 -7.68
N ILE A 541 16.96 -14.20 -8.92
CA ILE A 541 16.00 -14.18 -10.03
C ILE A 541 15.81 -15.61 -10.54
N TRP A 542 14.56 -16.00 -10.76
CA TRP A 542 14.20 -17.11 -11.64
C TRP A 542 13.88 -16.53 -13.01
N ALA A 543 14.55 -17.05 -14.03
CA ALA A 543 14.29 -16.76 -15.44
C ALA A 543 13.69 -18.00 -16.09
N PRO A 544 12.59 -17.90 -16.86
CA PRO A 544 11.96 -19.07 -17.46
C PRO A 544 12.74 -19.66 -18.63
N SER A 545 13.74 -18.96 -19.15
CA SER A 545 14.58 -19.41 -20.27
C SER A 545 16.01 -18.90 -20.14
N ARG A 546 16.93 -19.51 -20.88
CA ARG A 546 18.30 -19.02 -21.02
C ARG A 546 18.32 -17.61 -21.59
N TYR A 547 17.48 -17.33 -22.59
CA TYR A 547 17.32 -15.98 -23.13
C TYR A 547 16.99 -14.93 -22.06
N CYS A 548 15.98 -15.20 -21.22
CA CYS A 548 15.65 -14.30 -20.11
C CYS A 548 16.83 -14.18 -19.12
N ALA A 549 17.48 -15.30 -18.79
CA ALA A 549 18.60 -15.30 -17.86
C ALA A 549 19.75 -14.43 -18.37
N ASP A 550 20.14 -14.56 -19.63
CA ASP A 550 21.22 -13.78 -20.25
C ASP A 550 20.91 -12.27 -20.20
N VAL A 551 19.65 -11.87 -20.41
CA VAL A 551 19.23 -10.46 -20.31
C VAL A 551 19.30 -9.96 -18.87
N PHE A 552 18.88 -10.75 -17.88
CA PHE A 552 18.95 -10.35 -16.47
C PHE A 552 20.39 -10.32 -15.96
N GLU A 553 21.21 -11.34 -16.28
CA GLU A 553 22.62 -11.44 -15.88
C GLU A 553 23.47 -10.30 -16.43
N ALA A 554 23.09 -9.73 -17.58
CA ALA A 554 23.75 -8.54 -18.14
C ALA A 554 23.54 -7.26 -17.30
N GLU A 555 22.48 -7.21 -16.49
CA GLU A 555 22.00 -6.00 -15.80
C GLU A 555 22.15 -6.08 -14.27
N VAL A 556 22.21 -7.28 -13.67
CA VAL A 556 22.23 -7.47 -12.21
C VAL A 556 23.43 -8.27 -11.71
N ASP A 557 23.85 -7.96 -10.48
CA ASP A 557 24.93 -8.68 -9.77
C ASP A 557 24.38 -9.73 -8.77
N ILE A 558 23.09 -10.07 -8.84
CA ILE A 558 22.45 -11.11 -8.02
C ILE A 558 22.33 -12.42 -8.81
N PRO A 559 22.28 -13.60 -8.14
CA PRO A 559 22.15 -14.87 -8.84
C PRO A 559 20.89 -14.96 -9.70
N VAL A 560 21.05 -15.46 -10.93
CA VAL A 560 19.95 -15.74 -11.86
C VAL A 560 19.95 -17.24 -12.14
N ASP A 561 18.85 -17.92 -11.83
CA ASP A 561 18.67 -19.34 -12.13
C ASP A 561 17.72 -19.50 -13.32
N VAL A 562 18.07 -20.38 -14.26
CA VAL A 562 17.12 -20.81 -15.29
C VAL A 562 16.17 -21.84 -14.66
N VAL A 563 14.95 -21.39 -14.38
CA VAL A 563 13.85 -22.22 -13.86
C VAL A 563 12.69 -22.13 -14.86
N PRO A 564 12.57 -23.10 -15.78
CA PRO A 564 11.60 -23.01 -16.86
C PRO A 564 10.16 -23.15 -16.36
N HIS A 565 9.20 -22.66 -17.15
CA HIS A 565 7.80 -22.91 -16.84
C HIS A 565 7.48 -24.39 -17.05
N PRO A 566 6.87 -25.08 -16.07
CA PRO A 566 6.49 -26.46 -16.22
C PRO A 566 5.34 -26.62 -17.22
N VAL A 567 5.45 -27.64 -18.06
CA VAL A 567 4.45 -27.95 -19.10
C VAL A 567 4.01 -29.39 -18.93
N ARG A 568 2.71 -29.56 -18.70
CA ARG A 568 2.12 -30.88 -18.50
C ARG A 568 1.89 -31.58 -19.84
N VAL A 569 2.33 -32.83 -19.93
CA VAL A 569 1.85 -33.74 -20.96
C VAL A 569 0.45 -34.26 -20.59
N PRO A 570 -0.59 -33.97 -21.39
CA PRO A 570 -1.94 -34.38 -21.06
C PRO A 570 -2.08 -35.91 -21.14
N ALA A 571 -2.57 -36.52 -20.05
CA ALA A 571 -2.87 -37.95 -20.00
C ALA A 571 -4.08 -38.33 -20.85
N ARG A 572 -4.99 -37.38 -21.08
CA ARG A 572 -6.17 -37.52 -21.95
C ARG A 572 -6.48 -36.18 -22.61
N ILE A 573 -7.02 -36.24 -23.83
CA ILE A 573 -7.60 -35.08 -24.50
C ILE A 573 -9.11 -35.09 -24.22
N ALA A 574 -9.67 -33.93 -23.85
CA ALA A 574 -11.05 -33.84 -23.37
C ALA A 574 -12.09 -34.04 -24.48
N SER A 575 -11.77 -33.62 -25.71
CA SER A 575 -12.63 -33.75 -26.88
C SER A 575 -11.84 -34.31 -28.06
N ASP A 576 -12.46 -35.16 -28.87
CA ASP A 576 -11.86 -35.68 -30.09
C ASP A 576 -11.75 -34.58 -31.18
N ARG A 577 -10.95 -34.86 -32.23
CA ARG A 577 -10.69 -33.92 -33.33
C ARG A 577 -11.97 -33.49 -34.03
N GLU A 578 -12.85 -34.43 -34.38
CA GLU A 578 -14.04 -34.14 -35.18
C GLU A 578 -14.99 -33.22 -34.39
N THR A 579 -15.28 -33.57 -33.14
CA THR A 579 -16.12 -32.76 -32.25
C THR A 579 -15.54 -31.35 -32.07
N THR A 580 -14.22 -31.24 -31.87
CA THR A 580 -13.55 -29.96 -31.65
C THR A 580 -13.61 -29.07 -32.89
N LEU A 581 -13.30 -29.59 -34.08
CA LEU A 581 -13.30 -28.81 -35.32
C LEU A 581 -14.71 -28.39 -35.73
N ARG A 582 -15.70 -29.29 -35.65
CA ARG A 582 -17.10 -28.97 -35.95
C ARG A 582 -17.66 -27.87 -35.05
N ARG A 583 -17.26 -27.86 -33.76
CA ARG A 583 -17.66 -26.80 -32.81
C ARG A 583 -17.25 -25.40 -33.27
N PHE A 584 -16.10 -25.27 -33.94
CA PHE A 584 -15.60 -24.00 -34.46
C PHE A 584 -15.95 -23.76 -35.94
N GLY A 585 -16.84 -24.59 -36.52
CA GLY A 585 -17.26 -24.45 -37.92
C GLY A 585 -16.17 -24.82 -38.92
N ILE A 586 -15.17 -25.61 -38.51
CA ILE A 586 -14.08 -26.08 -39.37
C ILE A 586 -14.43 -27.49 -39.86
N ASP A 587 -14.30 -27.72 -41.17
CA ASP A 587 -14.49 -29.06 -41.74
C ASP A 587 -13.41 -30.02 -41.20
N PRO A 588 -13.78 -31.12 -40.53
CA PRO A 588 -12.83 -32.09 -39.99
C PRO A 588 -11.91 -32.74 -41.02
N GLU A 589 -12.31 -32.77 -42.29
CA GLU A 589 -11.52 -33.31 -43.40
C GLU A 589 -10.34 -32.38 -43.77
N ASN A 590 -10.40 -31.10 -43.41
CA ASN A 590 -9.32 -30.15 -43.68
C ASN A 590 -8.12 -30.40 -42.76
N ARG A 591 -6.91 -30.18 -43.30
CA ARG A 591 -5.66 -30.21 -42.52
C ARG A 591 -5.42 -28.86 -41.88
N ILE A 592 -5.05 -28.83 -40.60
CA ILE A 592 -5.07 -27.59 -39.80
C ILE A 592 -3.67 -27.20 -39.34
N ILE A 593 -3.27 -25.98 -39.68
CA ILE A 593 -2.14 -25.27 -39.07
C ILE A 593 -2.71 -24.31 -38.02
N LEU A 594 -2.29 -24.42 -36.77
CA LEU A 594 -2.80 -23.61 -35.67
C LEU A 594 -1.75 -22.62 -35.18
N TYR A 595 -2.17 -21.38 -34.93
CA TYR A 595 -1.42 -20.41 -34.14
C TYR A 595 -2.32 -19.78 -33.07
N ILE A 596 -1.83 -19.70 -31.84
CA ILE A 596 -2.55 -19.10 -30.70
C ILE A 596 -1.76 -17.89 -30.21
N PHE A 597 -2.41 -16.74 -30.14
CA PHE A 597 -1.83 -15.52 -29.57
C PHE A 597 -2.91 -14.65 -28.90
N ASP A 598 -2.50 -13.64 -28.14
CA ASP A 598 -3.41 -12.66 -27.52
C ASP A 598 -3.24 -11.30 -28.21
N GLY A 599 -4.33 -10.69 -28.67
CA GLY A 599 -4.34 -9.38 -29.32
C GLY A 599 -3.87 -8.25 -28.40
N ALA A 600 -4.02 -8.40 -27.08
CA ALA A 600 -3.49 -7.47 -26.10
C ALA A 600 -1.94 -7.50 -26.04
N SER A 601 -1.31 -8.57 -26.53
CA SER A 601 0.15 -8.79 -26.49
C SER A 601 0.86 -8.30 -27.75
N TYR A 602 0.70 -7.01 -28.09
CA TYR A 602 1.31 -6.30 -29.24
C TYR A 602 1.47 -7.18 -30.49
N LEU A 603 0.48 -7.17 -31.39
CA LEU A 603 0.45 -8.02 -32.60
C LEU A 603 1.78 -8.10 -33.34
N VAL A 604 2.50 -6.98 -33.49
CA VAL A 604 3.83 -6.92 -34.15
C VAL A 604 4.88 -7.86 -33.52
N ARG A 605 4.82 -8.11 -32.22
CA ARG A 605 5.70 -9.05 -31.52
C ARG A 605 5.34 -10.49 -31.82
N LYS A 606 4.05 -10.79 -31.97
CA LYS A 606 3.52 -12.12 -32.27
C LYS A 606 3.54 -12.44 -33.78
N ASN A 607 3.55 -11.40 -34.62
CA ASN A 607 3.67 -11.45 -36.08
C ASN A 607 2.65 -12.39 -36.79
N PRO A 608 1.35 -12.36 -36.44
CA PRO A 608 0.36 -13.21 -37.09
C PRO A 608 0.16 -12.87 -38.58
N ASP A 609 0.40 -11.62 -38.97
CA ASP A 609 0.31 -11.17 -40.36
C ASP A 609 1.43 -11.76 -41.24
N GLY A 610 2.65 -11.89 -40.71
CA GLY A 610 3.74 -12.61 -41.38
C GLY A 610 3.41 -14.08 -41.62
N LEU A 611 2.74 -14.75 -40.68
CA LEU A 611 2.29 -16.13 -40.87
C LEU A 611 1.20 -16.25 -41.94
N ILE A 612 0.26 -15.31 -42.03
CA ILE A 612 -0.73 -15.31 -43.12
C ILE A 612 -0.04 -15.20 -44.48
N ARG A 613 0.93 -14.27 -44.61
CA ARG A 613 1.69 -14.09 -45.85
C ARG A 613 2.52 -15.32 -46.22
N ALA A 614 3.23 -15.90 -45.26
CA ALA A 614 4.00 -17.14 -45.46
C ALA A 614 3.09 -18.32 -45.86
N PHE A 615 1.91 -18.45 -45.22
CA PHE A 615 0.93 -19.47 -45.58
C PHE A 615 0.38 -19.26 -47.00
N ALA A 616 0.05 -18.02 -47.38
CA ALA A 616 -0.38 -17.70 -48.73
C ALA A 616 0.68 -18.07 -49.78
N ALA A 617 1.95 -17.72 -49.52
CA ALA A 617 3.07 -18.02 -50.41
C ALA A 617 3.39 -19.52 -50.51
N SER A 618 3.05 -20.31 -49.48
CA SER A 618 3.33 -21.75 -49.43
C SER A 618 2.51 -22.60 -50.42
N GLY A 619 1.37 -22.08 -50.92
CA GLY A 619 0.43 -22.82 -51.77
C GLY A 619 -0.32 -23.95 -51.05
N LEU A 620 -0.22 -24.05 -49.72
CA LEU A 620 -0.85 -25.13 -48.94
C LEU A 620 -2.39 -25.08 -48.96
N ALA A 621 -2.98 -23.89 -49.12
CA ALA A 621 -4.44 -23.74 -49.24
C ALA A 621 -5.03 -24.54 -50.41
N GLU A 622 -4.36 -24.52 -51.58
CA GLU A 622 -4.77 -25.29 -52.77
C GLU A 622 -4.60 -26.81 -52.57
N ARG A 623 -3.83 -27.20 -51.56
CA ARG A 623 -3.56 -28.59 -51.16
C ARG A 623 -4.47 -29.06 -50.01
N GLY A 624 -5.52 -28.31 -49.67
CA GLY A 624 -6.51 -28.68 -48.64
C GLY A 624 -6.09 -28.38 -47.19
N TRP A 625 -5.16 -27.46 -47.00
CA TRP A 625 -4.77 -26.98 -45.67
C TRP A 625 -5.48 -25.68 -45.31
N ASN A 626 -5.76 -25.52 -44.02
CA ASN A 626 -6.30 -24.31 -43.44
C ASN A 626 -5.36 -23.78 -42.35
N LEU A 627 -5.18 -22.46 -42.34
CA LEU A 627 -4.52 -21.75 -41.25
C LEU A 627 -5.58 -21.20 -40.29
N VAL A 628 -5.53 -21.64 -39.03
CA VAL A 628 -6.43 -21.22 -37.97
C VAL A 628 -5.66 -20.35 -36.98
N LEU A 629 -6.05 -19.07 -36.90
CA LEU A 629 -5.50 -18.08 -35.98
C LEU A 629 -6.46 -17.91 -34.80
N LYS A 630 -6.14 -18.53 -33.66
CA LYS A 630 -6.94 -18.41 -32.46
C LYS A 630 -6.45 -17.23 -31.62
N THR A 631 -7.34 -16.28 -31.32
CA THR A 631 -7.00 -15.10 -30.54
C THR A 631 -8.11 -14.65 -29.59
N LYS A 632 -7.84 -13.61 -28.82
CA LYS A 632 -8.76 -12.84 -27.98
C LYS A 632 -8.28 -11.39 -27.90
N HIS A 633 -9.15 -10.45 -27.51
CA HIS A 633 -8.84 -9.01 -27.39
C HIS A 633 -8.39 -8.35 -28.70
N LEU A 634 -8.83 -8.85 -29.86
CA LEU A 634 -8.44 -8.26 -31.14
C LEU A 634 -9.14 -6.89 -31.33
N HIS A 635 -10.36 -6.78 -30.81
CA HIS A 635 -11.16 -5.54 -30.77
C HIS A 635 -10.52 -4.41 -29.97
N ASP A 636 -9.66 -4.70 -28.99
CA ASP A 636 -8.94 -3.69 -28.20
C ASP A 636 -7.87 -2.95 -29.02
N ARG A 637 -7.61 -3.40 -30.25
CA ARG A 637 -6.67 -2.79 -31.22
C ARG A 637 -7.40 -2.52 -32.54
N PRO A 638 -8.28 -1.51 -32.62
CA PRO A 638 -9.23 -1.38 -33.72
C PRO A 638 -8.59 -1.25 -35.09
N GLU A 639 -7.49 -0.51 -35.26
CA GLU A 639 -6.82 -0.37 -36.56
C GLU A 639 -6.05 -1.64 -36.94
N ALA A 640 -5.19 -2.13 -36.04
CA ALA A 640 -4.35 -3.30 -36.32
C ALA A 640 -5.16 -4.60 -36.43
N GLY A 641 -6.21 -4.75 -35.63
CA GLY A 641 -7.17 -5.85 -35.70
C GLY A 641 -7.95 -5.86 -37.00
N LYS A 642 -8.46 -4.71 -37.46
CA LYS A 642 -9.12 -4.58 -38.77
C LYS A 642 -8.19 -4.95 -39.92
N ALA A 643 -6.92 -4.52 -39.86
CA ALA A 643 -5.93 -4.86 -40.88
C ALA A 643 -5.67 -6.38 -40.92
N LEU A 644 -5.53 -7.03 -39.77
CA LEU A 644 -5.34 -8.48 -39.69
C LEU A 644 -6.56 -9.27 -40.21
N ILE A 645 -7.77 -8.86 -39.83
CA ILE A 645 -9.02 -9.46 -40.32
C ILE A 645 -9.12 -9.31 -41.85
N SER A 646 -8.87 -8.11 -42.37
CA SER A 646 -8.88 -7.87 -43.81
C SER A 646 -7.87 -8.73 -44.56
N LEU A 647 -6.68 -8.95 -43.99
CA LEU A 647 -5.66 -9.81 -44.58
C LEU A 647 -6.10 -11.29 -44.57
N ALA A 648 -6.70 -11.75 -43.49
CA ALA A 648 -7.25 -13.11 -43.39
C ALA A 648 -8.39 -13.35 -44.38
N ASP A 649 -9.35 -12.41 -44.48
CA ASP A 649 -10.49 -12.49 -45.41
C ASP A 649 -10.06 -12.54 -46.89
N GLN A 650 -8.91 -11.92 -47.21
CA GLN A 650 -8.34 -11.91 -48.57
C GLN A 650 -7.49 -13.14 -48.87
N THR A 651 -7.18 -13.98 -47.88
CA THR A 651 -6.28 -15.13 -48.02
C THR A 651 -7.06 -16.45 -47.96
N PRO A 652 -7.15 -17.21 -49.07
CA PRO A 652 -7.85 -18.50 -49.07
C PRO A 652 -7.30 -19.46 -48.01
N GLY A 653 -8.21 -20.15 -47.30
CA GLY A 653 -7.85 -21.14 -46.28
C GLY A 653 -7.47 -20.56 -44.91
N VAL A 654 -7.53 -19.24 -44.71
CA VAL A 654 -7.26 -18.61 -43.40
C VAL A 654 -8.56 -18.36 -42.64
N CYS A 655 -8.56 -18.67 -41.34
CA CYS A 655 -9.68 -18.44 -40.43
C CYS A 655 -9.19 -17.84 -39.11
N ILE A 656 -9.84 -16.76 -38.65
CA ILE A 656 -9.61 -16.18 -37.33
C ILE A 656 -10.70 -16.67 -36.36
N LEU A 657 -10.27 -17.25 -35.24
CA LEU A 657 -11.12 -17.65 -34.13
C LEU A 657 -10.90 -16.70 -32.94
N GLU A 658 -11.70 -15.64 -32.84
CA GLU A 658 -11.69 -14.74 -31.68
C GLU A 658 -12.59 -15.28 -30.57
N VAL A 659 -12.03 -16.14 -29.71
CA VAL A 659 -12.78 -16.83 -28.63
C VAL A 659 -11.93 -16.97 -27.37
N SER A 660 -12.56 -16.81 -26.20
CA SER A 660 -11.98 -17.23 -24.91
C SER A 660 -12.29 -18.69 -24.67
N LEU A 661 -11.28 -19.48 -24.32
CA LEU A 661 -11.36 -20.93 -24.17
C LEU A 661 -10.74 -21.34 -22.84
N TYR A 662 -11.36 -22.30 -22.16
CA TYR A 662 -10.78 -22.94 -21.00
C TYR A 662 -9.53 -23.77 -21.37
N SER A 663 -8.70 -24.09 -20.38
CA SER A 663 -7.40 -24.74 -20.61
C SER A 663 -7.49 -26.10 -21.31
N ASP A 664 -8.52 -26.89 -21.00
CA ASP A 664 -8.81 -28.18 -21.62
C ASP A 664 -9.32 -28.04 -23.07
N GLU A 665 -10.07 -26.97 -23.35
CA GLU A 665 -10.50 -26.61 -24.71
C GLU A 665 -9.33 -26.14 -25.57
N VAL A 666 -8.41 -25.34 -25.01
CA VAL A 666 -7.15 -24.97 -25.68
C VAL A 666 -6.34 -26.22 -26.01
N THR A 667 -6.17 -27.12 -25.03
CA THR A 667 -5.46 -28.39 -25.22
C THR A 667 -6.12 -29.24 -26.31
N SER A 668 -7.45 -29.30 -26.33
CA SER A 668 -8.21 -30.06 -27.34
C SER A 668 -8.09 -29.44 -28.73
N LEU A 669 -8.07 -28.11 -28.84
CA LEU A 669 -7.85 -27.40 -30.10
C LEU A 669 -6.43 -27.64 -30.64
N ILE A 670 -5.41 -27.58 -29.77
CA ILE A 670 -4.03 -27.94 -30.13
C ILE A 670 -3.96 -29.40 -30.59
N ALA A 671 -4.61 -30.31 -29.86
CA ALA A 671 -4.67 -31.73 -30.22
C ALA A 671 -5.40 -31.99 -31.54
N ALA A 672 -6.39 -31.15 -31.88
CA ALA A 672 -7.10 -31.21 -33.14
C ALA A 672 -6.29 -30.66 -34.33
N ALA A 673 -5.22 -29.90 -34.12
CA ALA A 673 -4.37 -29.39 -35.20
C ALA A 673 -3.42 -30.47 -35.77
N ASP A 674 -2.98 -30.29 -37.02
CA ASP A 674 -1.95 -31.13 -37.65
C ASP A 674 -0.54 -30.56 -37.43
N ILE A 675 -0.40 -29.23 -37.51
CA ILE A 675 0.84 -28.48 -37.28
C ILE A 675 0.55 -27.30 -36.36
N TYR A 676 1.49 -26.96 -35.47
CA TYR A 676 1.46 -25.70 -34.74
C TYR A 676 2.52 -24.75 -35.30
N ALA A 677 2.18 -23.50 -35.57
CA ALA A 677 3.09 -22.52 -36.17
C ALA A 677 3.18 -21.25 -35.32
N SER A 678 4.39 -20.75 -35.04
CA SER A 678 4.61 -19.51 -34.26
C SER A 678 5.69 -18.62 -34.89
N PRO A 679 5.32 -17.58 -35.66
CA PRO A 679 6.24 -16.68 -36.36
C PRO A 679 6.76 -15.54 -35.46
N HIS A 680 6.74 -15.75 -34.14
CA HIS A 680 6.98 -14.71 -33.14
C HIS A 680 8.30 -13.98 -33.35
N CYS A 681 8.32 -12.68 -33.10
CA CYS A 681 9.53 -11.86 -33.12
C CYS A 681 10.34 -12.01 -31.82
N SER A 682 9.65 -12.30 -30.71
CA SER A 682 10.27 -12.61 -29.42
C SER A 682 9.27 -13.22 -28.44
N GLU A 683 9.73 -14.19 -27.65
CA GLU A 683 9.00 -14.84 -26.55
C GLU A 683 9.93 -15.02 -25.35
N GLY A 684 9.48 -14.66 -24.15
CA GLY A 684 10.28 -14.88 -22.95
C GLY A 684 10.42 -16.37 -22.61
N PHE A 685 9.45 -17.20 -23.02
CA PHE A 685 9.48 -18.66 -22.89
C PHE A 685 8.86 -19.37 -24.08
N GLY A 686 7.63 -18.99 -24.47
CA GLY A 686 6.90 -19.66 -25.55
C GLY A 686 6.00 -20.80 -25.08
N LEU A 687 5.14 -20.55 -24.09
CA LEU A 687 4.25 -21.57 -23.49
C LEU A 687 3.44 -22.37 -24.51
N THR A 688 2.80 -21.71 -25.47
CA THR A 688 1.91 -22.39 -26.43
C THR A 688 2.67 -23.29 -27.41
N VAL A 689 3.93 -22.95 -27.72
CA VAL A 689 4.86 -23.79 -28.50
C VAL A 689 5.17 -25.06 -27.70
N ALA A 690 5.54 -24.90 -26.42
CA ALA A 690 5.82 -26.03 -25.54
C ALA A 690 4.58 -26.92 -25.29
N GLU A 691 3.39 -26.34 -25.13
CA GLU A 691 2.12 -27.07 -25.01
C GLU A 691 1.79 -27.88 -26.27
N ALA A 692 2.03 -27.31 -27.46
CA ALA A 692 1.84 -28.03 -28.73
C ALA A 692 2.79 -29.22 -28.86
N MET A 693 4.06 -29.04 -28.49
CA MET A 693 5.03 -30.13 -28.41
C MET A 693 4.63 -31.18 -27.38
N ALA A 694 4.10 -30.79 -26.22
CA ALA A 694 3.63 -31.71 -25.16
C ALA A 694 2.50 -32.64 -25.63
N VAL A 695 1.64 -32.13 -26.51
CA VAL A 695 0.57 -32.90 -27.17
C VAL A 695 1.10 -33.78 -28.31
N GLY A 696 2.35 -33.59 -28.73
CA GLY A 696 3.02 -34.34 -29.80
C GLY A 696 2.79 -33.76 -31.19
N LYS A 697 2.59 -32.45 -31.31
CA LYS A 697 2.45 -31.77 -32.60
C LYS A 697 3.81 -31.32 -33.13
N PRO A 698 4.08 -31.49 -34.44
CA PRO A 698 5.22 -30.82 -35.05
C PRO A 698 5.01 -29.30 -34.97
N VAL A 699 6.08 -28.59 -34.59
CA VAL A 699 6.04 -27.15 -34.41
C VAL A 699 6.98 -26.46 -35.40
N VAL A 700 6.46 -25.46 -36.12
CA VAL A 700 7.23 -24.54 -36.96
C VAL A 700 7.33 -23.22 -36.22
N ALA A 701 8.50 -22.83 -35.76
CA ALA A 701 8.65 -21.63 -34.92
C ALA A 701 9.90 -20.84 -35.28
N THR A 702 9.86 -19.52 -35.04
CA THR A 702 11.05 -18.68 -35.12
C THR A 702 12.15 -19.23 -34.21
N ASP A 703 13.36 -19.34 -34.73
CA ASP A 703 14.56 -19.76 -34.00
C ASP A 703 15.16 -18.59 -33.20
N TYR A 704 14.43 -18.13 -32.18
CA TYR A 704 14.83 -16.99 -31.38
C TYR A 704 14.23 -17.02 -29.97
N ALA A 705 14.91 -16.37 -29.01
CA ALA A 705 14.47 -16.18 -27.63
C ALA A 705 14.15 -17.50 -26.89
N GLY A 706 13.13 -17.50 -26.02
CA GLY A 706 12.88 -18.60 -25.09
C GLY A 706 12.58 -19.96 -25.73
N THR A 707 12.14 -20.01 -26.98
CA THR A 707 11.83 -21.29 -27.64
C THR A 707 13.08 -22.08 -28.04
N GLN A 708 14.24 -21.44 -28.14
CA GLN A 708 15.51 -22.11 -28.47
C GLN A 708 15.96 -23.11 -27.39
N ASP A 709 15.42 -22.98 -26.17
CA ASP A 709 15.72 -23.89 -25.06
C ASP A 709 15.15 -25.30 -25.28
N PHE A 710 14.13 -25.44 -26.14
CA PHE A 710 13.41 -26.71 -26.31
C PHE A 710 12.98 -27.03 -27.76
N VAL A 711 13.21 -26.16 -28.75
CA VAL A 711 12.94 -26.42 -30.16
C VAL A 711 14.25 -26.51 -30.95
N ASP A 712 14.46 -27.61 -31.66
CA ASP A 712 15.58 -27.80 -32.59
C ASP A 712 15.14 -28.63 -33.83
N ASP A 713 16.05 -28.83 -34.79
CA ASP A 713 15.79 -29.62 -36.01
C ASP A 713 15.45 -31.10 -35.74
N GLY A 714 15.73 -31.62 -34.54
CA GLY A 714 15.43 -32.99 -34.15
C GLY A 714 14.01 -33.18 -33.60
N CYS A 715 13.37 -32.11 -33.14
CA CYS A 715 12.06 -32.16 -32.49
C CYS A 715 11.07 -31.07 -32.97
N GLY A 716 11.43 -30.29 -33.98
CA GLY A 716 10.59 -29.27 -34.60
C GLY A 716 11.16 -28.77 -35.92
N TYR A 717 10.70 -27.60 -36.35
CA TYR A 717 11.15 -26.89 -37.55
C TYR A 717 11.50 -25.45 -37.18
N PRO A 718 12.68 -25.22 -36.58
CA PRO A 718 13.15 -23.87 -36.26
C PRO A 718 13.42 -23.08 -37.55
N VAL A 719 12.90 -21.85 -37.62
CA VAL A 719 13.06 -20.96 -38.78
C VAL A 719 13.95 -19.80 -38.38
N ARG A 720 15.10 -19.69 -39.05
CA ARG A 720 16.04 -18.60 -38.81
C ARG A 720 15.39 -17.24 -39.04
N ALA A 721 15.83 -16.27 -38.25
CA ALA A 721 15.36 -14.90 -38.31
C ALA A 721 16.54 -13.93 -38.26
N GLU A 722 16.32 -12.73 -38.80
CA GLU A 722 17.29 -11.65 -38.77
C GLU A 722 17.04 -10.74 -37.57
N MET A 723 18.11 -10.22 -36.96
CA MET A 723 17.97 -9.27 -35.85
C MET A 723 17.37 -7.96 -36.36
N TRP A 724 16.30 -7.52 -35.70
CA TRP A 724 15.56 -6.31 -35.99
C TRP A 724 15.61 -5.35 -34.80
N THR A 725 16.26 -4.21 -35.00
CA THR A 725 16.22 -3.10 -34.05
C THR A 725 14.93 -2.29 -34.21
N LEU A 726 14.19 -2.12 -33.12
CA LEU A 726 12.93 -1.37 -33.09
C LEU A 726 13.19 0.11 -33.39
N ASP A 727 12.40 0.66 -34.31
CA ASP A 727 12.43 2.05 -34.74
C ASP A 727 11.55 2.96 -33.87
N GLN A 728 10.56 2.38 -33.18
CA GLN A 728 9.62 3.08 -32.32
C GLN A 728 9.31 2.29 -31.04
N ASN A 729 8.70 2.98 -30.07
CA ASN A 729 8.23 2.34 -28.83
C ASN A 729 6.94 1.58 -29.09
N TYR A 730 6.86 0.35 -28.60
CA TYR A 730 5.65 -0.46 -28.51
C TYR A 730 5.29 -0.66 -27.03
N GLY A 731 4.71 0.36 -26.41
CA GLY A 731 4.45 0.38 -24.97
C GLY A 731 5.71 0.28 -24.14
N HIS A 732 5.91 -0.85 -23.45
CA HIS A 732 7.08 -1.11 -22.61
C HIS A 732 8.31 -1.61 -23.39
N TYR A 733 8.17 -1.91 -24.69
CA TYR A 733 9.30 -2.21 -25.57
C TYR A 733 9.79 -0.92 -26.23
N LEU A 734 11.04 -0.54 -25.98
CA LEU A 734 11.55 0.78 -26.35
C LEU A 734 12.24 0.75 -27.73
N ALA A 735 12.18 1.87 -28.43
CA ALA A 735 12.95 2.11 -29.64
C ALA A 735 14.45 1.90 -29.35
N GLY A 736 15.14 1.26 -30.28
CA GLY A 736 16.53 0.87 -30.14
C GLY A 736 16.75 -0.50 -29.51
N HIS A 737 15.73 -1.15 -28.91
CA HIS A 737 15.80 -2.55 -28.47
C HIS A 737 15.74 -3.50 -29.67
N ALA A 738 16.06 -4.78 -29.48
CA ALA A 738 16.11 -5.78 -30.52
C ALA A 738 15.06 -6.89 -30.35
N TRP A 739 14.49 -7.29 -31.50
CA TRP A 739 13.70 -8.49 -31.72
C TRP A 739 14.30 -9.29 -32.89
N ALA A 740 13.75 -10.46 -33.17
CA ALA A 740 14.01 -11.16 -34.41
C ALA A 740 12.87 -10.90 -35.41
N LYS A 741 13.21 -10.77 -36.69
CA LYS A 741 12.26 -10.69 -37.79
C LYS A 741 12.42 -11.95 -38.63
N VAL A 742 11.35 -12.74 -38.67
CA VAL A 742 11.35 -14.01 -39.39
C VAL A 742 11.40 -13.79 -40.90
N ASP A 743 12.15 -14.63 -41.60
CA ASP A 743 12.12 -14.70 -43.06
C ASP A 743 10.84 -15.42 -43.48
N GLU A 744 9.90 -14.69 -44.09
CA GLU A 744 8.59 -15.22 -44.49
C GLU A 744 8.69 -16.32 -45.56
N ASP A 745 9.69 -16.24 -46.45
CA ASP A 745 9.91 -17.25 -47.50
C ASP A 745 10.48 -18.54 -46.88
N ALA A 746 11.44 -18.39 -45.96
CA ALA A 746 11.96 -19.53 -45.21
C ALA A 746 10.88 -20.16 -44.32
N PHE A 747 10.00 -19.35 -43.73
CA PHE A 747 8.88 -19.84 -42.93
C PHE A 747 7.87 -20.60 -43.80
N ALA A 748 7.55 -20.10 -44.99
CA ALA A 748 6.70 -20.79 -45.95
C ALA A 748 7.30 -22.15 -46.36
N ALA A 749 8.61 -22.21 -46.63
CA ALA A 749 9.30 -23.46 -46.94
C ALA A 749 9.26 -24.46 -45.77
N ALA A 750 9.40 -23.99 -44.52
CA ALA A 750 9.29 -24.83 -43.34
C ALA A 750 7.86 -25.38 -43.14
N LEU A 751 6.83 -24.57 -43.40
CA LEU A 751 5.43 -25.03 -43.40
C LEU A 751 5.21 -26.14 -44.44
N VAL A 752 5.71 -25.96 -45.67
CA VAL A 752 5.60 -26.98 -46.73
C VAL A 752 6.30 -28.28 -46.31
N LYS A 753 7.51 -28.19 -45.77
CA LYS A 753 8.28 -29.36 -45.29
C LYS A 753 7.52 -30.13 -44.22
N ALA A 754 6.97 -29.41 -43.22
CA ALA A 754 6.18 -30.02 -42.15
C ALA A 754 4.87 -30.66 -42.68
N ALA A 755 4.19 -29.98 -43.60
CA ALA A 755 2.97 -30.48 -44.24
C ALA A 755 3.23 -31.75 -45.05
N GLU A 756 4.34 -31.82 -45.78
CA GLU A 756 4.72 -32.99 -46.58
C GLU A 756 5.03 -34.20 -45.72
N ALA A 757 5.71 -34.02 -44.58
CA ALA A 757 5.92 -35.08 -43.61
C ALA A 757 4.58 -35.63 -43.08
N ILE A 758 3.65 -34.75 -42.69
CA ILE A 758 2.32 -35.16 -42.24
C ILE A 758 1.51 -35.88 -43.33
N MET A 759 1.56 -35.39 -44.58
CA MET A 759 0.89 -36.05 -45.71
C MET A 759 1.50 -37.42 -46.04
N ALA A 760 2.80 -37.61 -45.78
CA ALA A 760 3.48 -38.90 -45.89
C ALA A 760 3.20 -39.85 -44.70
N GLY A 761 2.45 -39.40 -43.68
CA GLY A 761 2.18 -40.18 -42.47
C GLY A 761 3.36 -40.23 -41.49
N ASP A 762 4.33 -39.32 -41.62
CA ASP A 762 5.47 -39.22 -40.71
C ASP A 762 5.10 -38.38 -39.48
N HIS A 763 5.10 -39.03 -38.33
CA HIS A 763 4.83 -38.42 -37.02
C HIS A 763 6.06 -38.40 -36.11
N SER A 764 7.25 -38.71 -36.64
CA SER A 764 8.50 -38.83 -35.88
C SER A 764 8.87 -37.53 -35.16
N ILE A 765 8.79 -36.38 -35.84
CA ILE A 765 9.06 -35.06 -35.25
C ILE A 765 8.09 -34.76 -34.11
N GLY A 766 6.80 -35.03 -34.27
CA GLY A 766 5.81 -34.81 -33.21
C GLY A 766 6.05 -35.72 -31.99
N ALA A 767 6.44 -36.97 -32.21
CA ALA A 767 6.82 -37.88 -31.13
C ALA A 767 8.11 -37.42 -30.41
N ALA A 768 9.11 -36.96 -31.16
CA ALA A 768 10.33 -36.40 -30.62
C ALA A 768 10.07 -35.11 -29.83
N ALA A 769 9.18 -34.24 -30.32
CA ALA A 769 8.73 -33.04 -29.62
C ALA A 769 8.17 -33.36 -28.24
N LYS A 770 7.23 -34.31 -28.16
CA LYS A 770 6.64 -34.75 -26.90
C LYS A 770 7.69 -35.31 -25.94
N ALA A 771 8.56 -36.20 -26.42
CA ALA A 771 9.63 -36.77 -25.61
C ALA A 771 10.60 -35.70 -25.08
N ASN A 772 10.88 -34.66 -25.87
CA ASN A 772 11.74 -33.55 -25.45
C ASN A 772 11.10 -32.72 -24.32
N ILE A 773 9.80 -32.44 -24.41
CA ILE A 773 9.05 -31.74 -23.35
C ILE A 773 8.96 -32.59 -22.07
N GLU A 774 8.70 -33.91 -22.18
CA GLU A 774 8.71 -34.82 -21.03
C GLU A 774 10.06 -34.82 -20.31
N ARG A 775 11.15 -34.73 -21.07
CA ARG A 775 12.51 -34.69 -20.53
C ARG A 775 12.87 -33.34 -19.89
N LEU A 776 12.48 -32.22 -20.51
CA LEU A 776 12.94 -30.88 -20.12
C LEU A 776 11.99 -30.15 -19.18
N LEU A 777 10.68 -30.26 -19.40
CA LEU A 777 9.66 -29.39 -18.80
C LEU A 777 8.62 -30.15 -17.97
N SER A 778 8.81 -31.45 -17.74
CA SER A 778 7.96 -32.22 -16.83
C SER A 778 8.08 -31.70 -15.39
N TYR A 779 7.06 -31.97 -14.57
CA TYR A 779 7.08 -31.55 -13.17
C TYR A 779 8.31 -32.04 -12.41
N THR A 780 8.79 -33.26 -12.70
CA THR A 780 10.01 -33.79 -12.09
C THR A 780 11.24 -32.99 -12.49
N ALA A 781 11.44 -32.75 -13.80
CA ALA A 781 12.60 -32.01 -14.30
C ALA A 781 12.64 -30.57 -13.77
N VAL A 782 11.49 -29.87 -13.75
CA VAL A 782 11.42 -28.52 -13.21
C VAL A 782 11.54 -28.50 -11.68
N ALA A 783 11.02 -29.52 -10.98
CA ALA A 783 11.19 -29.63 -9.53
C ALA A 783 12.68 -29.78 -9.14
N GLU A 784 13.48 -30.49 -9.93
CA GLU A 784 14.93 -30.58 -9.72
C GLU A 784 15.61 -29.21 -9.85
N ALA A 785 15.25 -28.40 -10.85
CA ALA A 785 15.74 -27.03 -11.00
C ALA A 785 15.33 -26.14 -9.81
N VAL A 786 14.07 -26.23 -9.37
CA VAL A 786 13.55 -25.52 -8.19
C VAL A 786 14.30 -25.93 -6.92
N GLN A 787 14.53 -27.22 -6.70
CA GLN A 787 15.28 -27.73 -5.55
C GLN A 787 16.74 -27.29 -5.57
N GLY A 788 17.37 -27.26 -6.75
CA GLY A 788 18.72 -26.71 -6.93
C GLY A 788 18.78 -25.24 -6.53
N SER A 789 17.82 -24.43 -6.97
CA SER A 789 17.72 -23.02 -6.60
C SER A 789 17.45 -22.82 -5.10
N PHE A 790 16.55 -23.60 -4.50
CA PHE A 790 16.30 -23.57 -3.06
C PHE A 790 17.55 -23.93 -2.25
N SER A 791 18.27 -24.97 -2.65
CA SER A 791 19.53 -25.37 -2.00
C SER A 791 20.56 -24.26 -2.08
N ALA A 792 20.72 -23.63 -3.25
CA ALA A 792 21.61 -22.49 -3.43
C ALA A 792 21.16 -21.25 -2.64
N ALA A 793 19.85 -21.02 -2.47
CA ALA A 793 19.32 -19.95 -1.63
C ALA A 793 19.62 -20.20 -0.14
N VAL A 794 19.51 -21.44 0.32
CA VAL A 794 19.87 -21.85 1.69
C VAL A 794 21.38 -21.73 1.92
N GLU A 795 22.23 -22.19 1.00
CA GLU A 795 23.68 -22.06 1.10
C GLU A 795 24.13 -20.58 1.15
N ASN A 796 23.55 -19.75 0.27
CA ASN A 796 23.83 -18.31 0.23
C ASN A 796 23.31 -17.56 1.47
N SER A 797 22.38 -18.15 2.23
CA SER A 797 21.89 -17.55 3.48
C SER A 797 22.89 -17.69 4.64
N GLY A 798 23.80 -18.67 4.60
CA GLY A 798 24.80 -18.91 5.65
C GLY A 798 26.24 -18.49 5.29
N GLY A 799 26.57 -18.37 4.00
CA GLY A 799 27.89 -18.02 3.52
C GLY A 799 28.09 -16.51 3.39
N GLY A 800 29.04 -15.93 4.15
CA GLY A 800 29.55 -14.57 3.95
C GLY A 800 30.37 -14.40 2.65
N ILE A 801 29.87 -14.90 1.51
CA ILE A 801 30.57 -14.87 0.23
C ILE A 801 30.25 -13.56 -0.48
N GLY A 802 31.28 -12.71 -0.60
CA GLY A 802 31.37 -11.72 -1.69
C GLY A 802 31.20 -10.24 -1.35
N GLN A 803 31.30 -9.80 -0.09
CA GLN A 803 31.20 -8.35 0.21
C GLN A 803 32.46 -7.52 -0.09
N GLU A 804 33.62 -8.11 -0.38
CA GLU A 804 34.78 -7.31 -0.80
C GLU A 804 34.60 -6.67 -2.19
N LYS A 805 33.84 -7.30 -3.10
CA LYS A 805 33.45 -6.67 -4.38
C LYS A 805 32.28 -5.68 -4.22
N ARG A 806 31.40 -5.87 -3.22
CA ARG A 806 30.34 -4.91 -2.89
C ARG A 806 30.84 -3.62 -2.25
N ARG A 807 32.15 -3.51 -1.93
CA ARG A 807 32.77 -2.32 -1.30
C ARG A 807 33.31 -1.25 -2.25
N LYS A 808 33.00 -1.29 -3.55
CA LYS A 808 33.31 -0.18 -4.48
C LYS A 808 32.13 0.24 -5.35
N ARG A 809 31.03 0.64 -4.70
CA ARG A 809 30.47 1.95 -5.00
C ARG A 809 30.26 2.64 -3.67
N LEU A 810 31.18 3.55 -3.34
CA LEU A 810 30.79 4.68 -2.50
C LEU A 810 29.49 5.19 -3.12
N ILE A 811 28.38 5.06 -2.40
CA ILE A 811 27.27 5.99 -2.60
C ILE A 811 27.86 7.32 -2.16
N HIS A 812 28.47 8.00 -3.13
CA HIS A 812 28.52 9.44 -3.09
C HIS A 812 27.05 9.82 -3.00
N LEU A 813 26.59 10.25 -1.82
CA LEU A 813 25.37 11.02 -1.77
C LEU A 813 25.70 12.23 -2.66
N PRO A 814 25.10 12.38 -3.86
CA PRO A 814 25.13 13.69 -4.45
C PRO A 814 24.49 14.63 -3.42
N PRO A 815 24.97 15.87 -3.27
CA PRO A 815 24.16 16.88 -2.60
C PRO A 815 22.76 16.84 -3.23
N PRO A 816 21.69 17.07 -2.45
CA PRO A 816 20.33 16.98 -2.95
C PRO A 816 20.24 17.73 -4.28
N PRO A 817 19.66 17.15 -5.34
CA PRO A 817 19.58 17.80 -6.63
C PRO A 817 18.93 19.17 -6.41
N GLN A 818 19.69 20.22 -6.64
CA GLN A 818 19.15 21.56 -6.61
C GLN A 818 18.28 21.69 -7.87
N VAL A 819 16.97 21.54 -7.71
CA VAL A 819 16.03 21.84 -8.78
C VAL A 819 16.06 23.35 -8.97
N TYR A 820 16.79 23.80 -9.99
CA TYR A 820 16.69 25.15 -10.50
C TYR A 820 15.75 25.11 -11.69
N PRO A 821 14.58 25.77 -11.61
CA PRO A 821 13.70 25.90 -12.76
C PRO A 821 14.49 26.51 -13.91
N ASN A 822 14.66 25.74 -14.99
CA ASN A 822 15.31 26.25 -16.18
C ASN A 822 14.26 26.93 -17.05
N PHE A 823 14.22 28.26 -17.00
CA PHE A 823 13.32 29.06 -17.82
C PHE A 823 13.87 29.30 -19.25
N SER A 824 15.02 28.74 -19.61
CA SER A 824 15.55 28.86 -20.98
C SER A 824 14.59 28.22 -21.97
N GLY A 825 14.10 29.00 -22.94
CA GLY A 825 13.13 28.53 -23.94
C GLY A 825 11.67 28.58 -23.47
N ALA A 826 11.38 29.04 -22.25
CA ALA A 826 10.01 29.27 -21.78
C ALA A 826 9.54 30.70 -22.10
N GLU A 827 8.42 30.81 -22.82
CA GLU A 827 7.77 32.09 -23.11
C GLU A 827 6.98 32.60 -21.90
N LYS A 828 6.78 33.92 -21.82
CA LYS A 828 5.89 34.51 -20.80
C LYS A 828 4.43 34.24 -21.20
N PHE A 829 3.59 33.91 -20.23
CA PHE A 829 2.19 33.59 -20.46
C PHE A 829 1.44 34.72 -21.16
N GLY A 830 1.71 35.98 -20.78
CA GLY A 830 1.11 37.16 -21.43
C GLY A 830 1.53 37.39 -22.88
N ALA A 831 2.57 36.70 -23.37
CA ALA A 831 3.03 36.75 -24.75
C ALA A 831 2.57 35.54 -25.59
N LEU A 832 1.88 34.56 -24.99
CA LEU A 832 1.45 33.37 -25.71
C LEU A 832 0.40 33.71 -26.78
N PRO A 833 0.59 33.24 -28.02
CA PRO A 833 -0.42 33.42 -29.06
C PRO A 833 -1.64 32.53 -28.80
N ARG A 834 -2.80 32.95 -29.31
CA ARG A 834 -3.95 32.04 -29.41
C ARG A 834 -3.62 30.89 -30.34
N SER A 835 -4.03 29.69 -29.97
CA SER A 835 -3.84 28.49 -30.79
C SER A 835 -5.15 27.71 -30.89
N ALA A 836 -5.26 26.83 -31.89
CA ALA A 836 -6.46 26.02 -32.07
C ALA A 836 -6.73 25.18 -30.80
N GLY A 837 -7.85 25.45 -30.13
CA GLY A 837 -8.31 24.76 -28.92
C GLY A 837 -7.86 25.35 -27.57
N LEU A 838 -6.99 26.37 -27.57
CA LEU A 838 -6.41 26.96 -26.36
C LEU A 838 -6.31 28.50 -26.46
N VAL A 839 -7.00 29.19 -25.55
CA VAL A 839 -7.10 30.64 -25.49
C VAL A 839 -6.47 31.14 -24.18
N PRO A 840 -5.24 31.67 -24.20
CA PRO A 840 -4.61 32.25 -23.02
C PRO A 840 -5.26 33.60 -22.67
N VAL A 841 -5.63 33.77 -21.40
CA VAL A 841 -6.14 35.01 -20.80
C VAL A 841 -5.26 35.37 -19.60
N PRO A 842 -4.32 36.31 -19.76
CA PRO A 842 -3.37 36.64 -18.71
C PRO A 842 -4.05 37.38 -17.55
N LEU A 843 -3.72 36.95 -16.33
CA LEU A 843 -4.02 37.69 -15.10
C LEU A 843 -2.90 38.67 -14.77
N GLU A 844 -3.14 39.58 -13.83
CA GLU A 844 -2.06 40.32 -13.18
C GLU A 844 -1.18 39.37 -12.35
N ASP A 845 0.03 39.82 -12.01
CA ASP A 845 1.01 38.97 -11.34
C ASP A 845 0.63 38.60 -9.89
N ASP A 846 -0.37 39.26 -9.32
CA ASP A 846 -0.99 38.97 -8.02
C ASP A 846 -2.24 38.06 -8.11
N LEU A 847 -2.54 37.51 -9.29
CA LEU A 847 -3.74 36.73 -9.64
C LEU A 847 -5.02 37.54 -9.85
N SER A 848 -5.01 38.87 -9.68
CA SER A 848 -6.19 39.68 -9.98
C SER A 848 -6.49 39.74 -11.48
N TRP A 849 -7.76 39.93 -11.81
CA TRP A 849 -8.20 40.12 -13.20
C TRP A 849 -8.53 41.60 -13.44
N ASP A 850 -7.96 42.18 -14.49
CA ASP A 850 -8.10 43.60 -14.85
C ASP A 850 -9.45 43.94 -15.53
N GLY A 851 -10.31 42.95 -15.76
CA GLY A 851 -11.57 43.10 -16.47
C GLY A 851 -11.42 43.12 -18.00
N SER A 852 -10.24 42.73 -18.52
CA SER A 852 -10.00 42.59 -19.95
C SER A 852 -10.99 41.62 -20.59
N ALA A 853 -11.58 42.02 -21.72
CA ALA A 853 -12.60 41.20 -22.39
C ALA A 853 -12.03 39.83 -22.79
N ILE A 854 -12.67 38.76 -22.30
CA ILE A 854 -12.35 37.40 -22.71
C ILE A 854 -12.82 37.23 -24.16
N PRO A 855 -11.93 36.88 -25.10
CA PRO A 855 -12.28 36.86 -26.52
C PRO A 855 -13.33 35.80 -26.85
N ASP A 856 -14.31 36.12 -27.68
CA ASP A 856 -15.32 35.17 -28.17
C ASP A 856 -14.69 34.03 -28.98
N GLY A 857 -15.34 32.85 -28.98
CA GLY A 857 -14.86 31.65 -29.67
C GLY A 857 -15.77 30.43 -29.45
N ASP A 858 -15.31 29.26 -29.90
CA ASP A 858 -16.09 28.01 -29.84
C ASP A 858 -16.36 27.60 -28.37
N PRO A 859 -17.59 27.17 -28.00
CA PRO A 859 -17.91 26.68 -26.65
C PRO A 859 -17.01 25.55 -26.12
N MET A 860 -16.36 24.81 -27.02
CA MET A 860 -15.43 23.73 -26.71
C MET A 860 -13.97 24.19 -26.58
N GLU A 861 -13.65 25.45 -26.84
CA GLU A 861 -12.31 25.98 -26.56
C GLU A 861 -12.00 25.98 -25.06
N TRP A 862 -10.72 25.80 -24.75
CA TRP A 862 -10.20 25.93 -23.40
C TRP A 862 -9.67 27.33 -23.17
N ILE A 863 -10.18 28.00 -22.14
CA ILE A 863 -9.69 29.28 -21.66
C ILE A 863 -8.68 29.00 -20.55
N VAL A 864 -7.45 29.49 -20.69
CA VAL A 864 -6.39 29.28 -19.70
C VAL A 864 -6.06 30.58 -19.00
N PHE A 865 -6.03 30.54 -17.68
CA PHE A 865 -5.67 31.67 -16.81
C PHE A 865 -4.36 31.38 -16.09
N ALA A 866 -3.43 32.33 -16.20
CA ALA A 866 -2.21 32.37 -15.41
C ALA A 866 -1.66 33.80 -15.35
N PRO A 867 -0.80 34.13 -14.36
CA PRO A 867 -0.09 35.40 -14.29
C PRO A 867 0.67 35.74 -15.56
N ARG A 868 0.57 36.99 -16.02
CA ARG A 868 1.21 37.46 -17.27
C ARG A 868 2.72 37.22 -17.33
N SER A 869 3.41 37.29 -16.19
CA SER A 869 4.86 37.07 -16.12
C SER A 869 5.26 35.60 -15.98
N ALA A 870 4.31 34.69 -15.71
CA ALA A 870 4.60 33.27 -15.54
C ALA A 870 5.24 32.69 -16.81
N ARG A 871 6.23 31.82 -16.62
CA ARG A 871 6.95 31.13 -17.69
C ARG A 871 6.24 29.84 -18.04
N VAL A 872 5.93 29.62 -19.30
CA VAL A 872 5.16 28.46 -19.76
C VAL A 872 6.09 27.37 -20.26
N SER A 873 5.85 26.15 -19.79
CA SER A 873 6.60 24.97 -20.25
C SER A 873 6.43 24.81 -21.77
N PRO A 874 7.51 24.55 -22.54
CA PRO A 874 7.42 24.29 -23.98
C PRO A 874 6.48 23.13 -24.35
N HIS A 875 6.30 22.18 -23.42
CA HIS A 875 5.41 21.02 -23.60
C HIS A 875 4.00 21.24 -23.03
N ALA A 876 3.70 22.41 -22.46
CA ALA A 876 2.42 22.63 -21.77
C ALA A 876 1.21 22.37 -22.67
N ARG A 877 1.29 22.78 -23.93
CA ARG A 877 0.25 22.53 -24.93
C ARG A 877 0.04 21.04 -25.18
N HIS A 878 1.10 20.24 -25.27
CA HIS A 878 0.98 18.81 -25.51
C HIS A 878 0.29 18.11 -24.34
N PHE A 879 0.76 18.36 -23.12
CA PHE A 879 0.16 17.77 -21.91
C PHE A 879 -1.29 18.17 -21.76
N PHE A 880 -1.60 19.44 -21.98
CA PHE A 880 -2.96 19.92 -21.93
C PHE A 880 -3.89 19.26 -22.95
N LEU A 881 -3.48 19.23 -24.23
CA LEU A 881 -4.30 18.62 -25.28
C LEU A 881 -4.46 17.12 -25.07
N SER A 882 -3.40 16.42 -24.66
CA SER A 882 -3.43 15.00 -24.30
C SER A 882 -4.44 14.73 -23.18
N SER A 883 -4.34 15.46 -22.06
CA SER A 883 -5.25 15.33 -20.92
C SER A 883 -6.69 15.63 -21.30
N SER A 884 -6.94 16.69 -22.07
CA SER A 884 -8.29 17.06 -22.50
C SER A 884 -8.90 16.07 -23.51
N THR A 885 -8.08 15.37 -24.30
CA THR A 885 -8.53 14.34 -25.24
C THR A 885 -8.91 13.06 -24.52
N ASN A 886 -8.11 12.66 -23.52
CA ASN A 886 -8.35 11.46 -22.72
C ASN A 886 -9.49 11.61 -21.71
N ARG A 887 -9.79 12.85 -21.30
CA ARG A 887 -10.83 13.16 -20.31
C ARG A 887 -11.77 14.26 -20.82
N PRO A 888 -12.58 13.98 -21.85
CA PRO A 888 -13.51 14.96 -22.42
C PRO A 888 -14.63 15.36 -21.46
N ASP A 889 -14.86 14.57 -20.40
CA ASP A 889 -15.81 14.82 -19.30
C ASP A 889 -15.37 15.96 -18.37
N VAL A 890 -14.08 16.28 -18.33
CA VAL A 890 -13.52 17.31 -17.44
C VAL A 890 -13.90 18.71 -17.93
N SER A 891 -14.41 19.52 -17.00
CA SER A 891 -14.84 20.90 -17.25
C SER A 891 -13.76 21.92 -16.90
N LEU A 892 -12.88 21.60 -15.94
CA LEU A 892 -11.77 22.44 -15.49
C LEU A 892 -10.53 21.59 -15.16
N PHE A 893 -9.39 21.97 -15.72
CA PHE A 893 -8.07 21.46 -15.35
C PHE A 893 -7.28 22.48 -14.55
N TYR A 894 -6.49 22.00 -13.61
CA TYR A 894 -5.37 22.74 -13.03
C TYR A 894 -4.11 21.90 -13.11
N ALA A 895 -2.94 22.51 -12.91
CA ALA A 895 -1.68 21.80 -13.07
C ALA A 895 -0.61 22.24 -12.08
N ASP A 896 0.44 21.43 -11.99
CA ASP A 896 1.60 21.73 -11.15
C ASP A 896 2.40 22.92 -11.67
N ASP A 897 3.16 23.49 -10.75
CA ASP A 897 3.98 24.67 -11.03
C ASP A 897 5.31 24.64 -10.28
N VAL A 898 6.24 25.49 -10.71
CA VAL A 898 7.53 25.70 -10.04
C VAL A 898 7.77 27.19 -9.76
N ALA A 899 8.40 27.55 -8.64
CA ALA A 899 8.66 28.94 -8.27
C ALA A 899 10.08 29.12 -7.72
N ALA A 900 10.94 29.79 -8.47
CA ALA A 900 12.36 29.90 -8.13
C ALA A 900 12.64 30.70 -6.85
N GLY A 901 11.76 31.66 -6.50
CA GLY A 901 11.88 32.48 -5.29
C GLY A 901 11.31 31.85 -4.02
N GLU A 902 10.74 30.65 -4.10
CA GLU A 902 10.32 29.88 -2.94
C GLU A 902 11.50 29.15 -2.27
N ASP A 903 11.32 28.85 -0.99
CA ASP A 903 12.23 27.97 -0.26
C ASP A 903 12.33 26.63 -0.97
N MET A 904 13.48 25.95 -0.80
CA MET A 904 13.81 24.74 -1.54
C MET A 904 12.70 23.67 -1.51
N LEU A 905 11.99 23.56 -0.39
CA LEU A 905 10.88 22.62 -0.19
C LEU A 905 9.59 22.99 -0.96
N ASN A 906 9.35 24.28 -1.22
CA ASN A 906 8.12 24.80 -1.84
C ASN A 906 8.32 25.24 -3.30
N ARG A 907 9.54 25.06 -3.83
CA ARG A 907 9.96 25.45 -5.17
C ARG A 907 9.30 24.63 -6.28
N LEU A 908 8.98 23.37 -6.02
CA LEU A 908 8.13 22.55 -6.88
C LEU A 908 6.82 22.33 -6.14
N ASN A 909 5.70 22.71 -6.73
CA ASN A 909 4.38 22.57 -6.13
C ASN A 909 3.59 21.49 -6.85
N LEU A 910 3.58 20.30 -6.26
CA LEU A 910 2.80 19.15 -6.71
C LEU A 910 1.45 19.17 -6.01
N LYS A 911 0.41 19.56 -6.73
CA LYS A 911 -0.92 19.82 -6.15
C LYS A 911 -1.66 18.49 -5.91
N PRO A 912 -2.43 18.28 -4.84
CA PRO A 912 -3.24 17.06 -4.73
C PRO A 912 -4.35 17.01 -5.80
N ASP A 913 -5.04 15.88 -5.94
CA ASP A 913 -6.30 15.79 -6.71
C ASP A 913 -7.37 16.72 -6.11
N PHE A 914 -8.42 17.02 -6.87
CA PHE A 914 -9.40 18.02 -6.46
C PHE A 914 -10.21 17.51 -5.26
N ASP A 915 -10.01 18.14 -4.10
CA ASP A 915 -10.84 17.97 -2.92
C ASP A 915 -11.41 19.32 -2.51
N ARG A 916 -12.73 19.43 -2.55
CA ARG A 916 -13.43 20.70 -2.27
C ARG A 916 -13.21 21.16 -0.84
N THR A 917 -13.14 20.25 0.13
CA THR A 917 -12.95 20.57 1.55
C THR A 917 -11.55 21.11 1.79
N LEU A 918 -10.54 20.44 1.22
CA LEU A 918 -9.16 20.87 1.25
C LEU A 918 -8.98 22.21 0.53
N PHE A 919 -9.64 22.41 -0.60
CA PHE A 919 -9.58 23.65 -1.35
C PHE A 919 -10.21 24.83 -0.60
N VAL A 920 -11.32 24.58 0.11
CA VAL A 920 -11.93 25.58 0.99
C VAL A 920 -10.97 25.97 2.12
N ALA A 921 -10.32 25.00 2.76
CA ALA A 921 -9.33 25.25 3.80
C ALA A 921 -8.07 25.98 3.29
N GLN A 922 -7.53 25.54 2.15
CA GLN A 922 -6.31 26.09 1.55
C GLN A 922 -6.44 26.22 0.03
N ASP A 923 -6.14 27.40 -0.52
CA ASP A 923 -6.06 27.61 -1.96
C ASP A 923 -4.76 26.99 -2.51
N TYR A 924 -4.74 25.67 -2.62
CA TYR A 924 -3.60 24.91 -3.12
C TYR A 924 -3.51 24.92 -4.66
N ILE A 925 -4.55 25.40 -5.36
CA ILE A 925 -4.64 25.36 -6.82
C ILE A 925 -3.98 26.59 -7.44
N GLY A 926 -4.36 27.80 -7.02
CA GLY A 926 -3.86 29.04 -7.62
C GLY A 926 -3.93 29.03 -9.16
N ALA A 927 -2.79 29.21 -9.82
CA ALA A 927 -2.63 29.11 -11.29
C ALA A 927 -1.64 27.98 -11.68
N PRO A 928 -1.75 27.40 -12.89
CA PRO A 928 -2.66 27.75 -13.97
C PRO A 928 -4.00 27.02 -13.85
N VAL A 929 -5.07 27.67 -14.34
CA VAL A 929 -6.42 27.09 -14.41
C VAL A 929 -6.89 27.13 -15.86
N SER A 930 -7.39 26.01 -16.36
CA SER A 930 -7.91 25.89 -17.71
C SER A 930 -9.36 25.41 -17.66
N ILE A 931 -10.29 26.16 -18.25
CA ILE A 931 -11.72 25.88 -18.16
C ILE A 931 -12.34 25.84 -19.56
N ARG A 932 -13.31 24.96 -19.79
CA ARG A 932 -14.10 24.98 -21.03
C ARG A 932 -14.87 26.29 -21.14
N ARG A 933 -14.87 26.93 -22.30
CA ARG A 933 -15.61 28.19 -22.54
C ARG A 933 -17.08 28.08 -22.18
N LYS A 934 -17.73 26.97 -22.55
CA LYS A 934 -19.11 26.69 -22.17
C LYS A 934 -19.29 26.75 -20.65
N MET A 935 -18.45 26.02 -19.91
CA MET A 935 -18.51 26.00 -18.45
C MET A 935 -18.28 27.39 -17.85
N LEU A 936 -17.28 28.14 -18.34
CA LEU A 936 -17.02 29.52 -17.91
C LEU A 936 -18.25 30.42 -18.11
N THR A 937 -18.97 30.25 -19.23
CA THR A 937 -20.19 31.00 -19.54
C THR A 937 -21.34 30.57 -18.62
N ASP A 938 -21.52 29.27 -18.41
CA ASP A 938 -22.60 28.69 -17.60
C ASP A 938 -22.48 29.13 -16.11
N VAL A 939 -21.25 29.29 -15.60
CA VAL A 939 -21.01 29.78 -14.22
C VAL A 939 -20.96 31.31 -14.11
N GLY A 940 -21.10 32.05 -15.21
CA GLY A 940 -21.19 33.52 -15.21
C GLY A 940 -19.88 34.30 -15.38
N GLY A 941 -18.80 33.65 -15.84
CA GLY A 941 -17.52 34.30 -16.15
C GLY A 941 -16.63 34.58 -14.92
N LEU A 942 -15.66 35.49 -15.09
CA LEU A 942 -14.84 36.04 -14.00
C LEU A 942 -15.51 37.28 -13.40
N ASP A 943 -15.31 37.51 -12.11
CA ASP A 943 -15.80 38.70 -11.39
C ASP A 943 -14.61 39.50 -10.85
N GLN A 944 -14.38 40.68 -11.44
CA GLN A 944 -13.29 41.58 -11.06
C GLN A 944 -13.37 42.02 -9.58
N ALA A 945 -14.57 42.05 -8.98
CA ALA A 945 -14.75 42.44 -7.58
C ALA A 945 -14.17 41.41 -6.59
N LYS A 946 -13.73 40.23 -7.06
CA LYS A 946 -13.08 39.19 -6.24
C LYS A 946 -11.59 39.40 -6.06
N GLY A 947 -11.00 40.41 -6.72
CA GLY A 947 -9.58 40.73 -6.59
C GLY A 947 -8.68 39.55 -6.97
N THR A 948 -7.68 39.28 -6.14
CA THR A 948 -6.73 38.16 -6.27
C THR A 948 -7.39 36.79 -6.05
N ALA A 949 -8.58 36.73 -5.42
CA ALA A 949 -9.35 35.50 -5.20
C ALA A 949 -10.26 35.10 -6.38
N VAL A 950 -10.07 35.71 -7.56
CA VAL A 950 -10.95 35.48 -8.74
C VAL A 950 -10.92 34.03 -9.24
N LEU A 951 -9.75 33.36 -9.24
CA LEU A 951 -9.66 31.94 -9.62
C LEU A 951 -10.25 31.03 -8.54
N TYR A 952 -10.05 31.39 -7.26
CA TYR A 952 -10.61 30.69 -6.12
C TYR A 952 -12.15 30.66 -6.19
N ASP A 953 -12.77 31.82 -6.44
CA ASP A 953 -14.20 31.96 -6.67
C ASP A 953 -14.70 31.15 -7.88
N LEU A 954 -13.98 31.21 -9.00
CA LEU A 954 -14.34 30.45 -10.21
C LEU A 954 -14.38 28.94 -9.95
N ILE A 955 -13.34 28.39 -9.32
CA ILE A 955 -13.24 26.94 -9.05
C ILE A 955 -14.37 26.48 -8.14
N LEU A 956 -14.72 27.25 -7.10
CA LEU A 956 -15.84 26.93 -6.23
C LEU A 956 -17.18 26.94 -6.97
N ARG A 957 -17.42 27.92 -7.85
CA ARG A 957 -18.64 27.97 -8.68
C ARG A 957 -18.72 26.79 -9.66
N VAL A 958 -17.60 26.38 -10.25
CA VAL A 958 -17.56 25.20 -11.14
C VAL A 958 -17.89 23.92 -10.34
N ALA A 959 -17.31 23.77 -9.14
CA ALA A 959 -17.60 22.63 -8.27
C ALA A 959 -19.08 22.62 -7.82
N GLU A 960 -19.64 23.78 -7.48
CA GLU A 960 -21.06 23.92 -7.11
C GLU A 960 -22.02 23.63 -8.28
N ALA A 961 -21.63 23.98 -9.51
CA ALA A 961 -22.37 23.66 -10.72
C ALA A 961 -22.27 22.17 -11.14
N GLY A 962 -21.50 21.35 -10.40
CA GLY A 962 -21.28 19.95 -10.70
C GLY A 962 -20.28 19.70 -11.83
N GLY A 963 -19.44 20.68 -12.15
CA GLY A 963 -18.36 20.52 -13.13
C GLY A 963 -17.29 19.55 -12.63
N VAL A 964 -16.86 18.63 -13.49
CA VAL A 964 -15.75 17.72 -13.18
C VAL A 964 -14.44 18.49 -13.22
N ILE A 965 -13.68 18.46 -12.11
CA ILE A 965 -12.39 19.14 -11.96
C ILE A 965 -11.29 18.10 -11.84
N SER A 966 -10.19 18.26 -12.57
CA SER A 966 -9.09 17.29 -12.58
C SER A 966 -7.72 17.96 -12.69
N ARG A 967 -6.68 17.27 -12.23
CA ARG A 967 -5.29 17.74 -12.27
C ARG A 967 -4.56 17.21 -13.50
N ILE A 968 -3.69 18.04 -14.06
CA ILE A 968 -2.61 17.65 -14.97
C ILE A 968 -1.34 17.55 -14.12
N THR A 969 -0.74 16.37 -14.06
CA THR A 969 0.38 16.04 -13.16
C THR A 969 1.73 16.61 -13.60
N GLU A 970 1.75 17.28 -14.74
CA GLU A 970 2.93 17.91 -15.32
C GLU A 970 3.04 19.39 -14.93
N VAL A 971 4.27 19.88 -14.78
CA VAL A 971 4.56 21.30 -14.54
C VAL A 971 4.28 22.09 -15.82
N LEU A 972 3.21 22.88 -15.82
CA LEU A 972 2.83 23.66 -17.00
C LEU A 972 3.35 25.10 -16.97
N ILE A 973 3.53 25.67 -15.78
CA ILE A 973 4.07 27.02 -15.62
C ILE A 973 5.12 27.09 -14.50
N GLY A 974 5.91 28.16 -14.51
CA GLY A 974 6.71 28.52 -13.37
C GLY A 974 6.96 30.02 -13.19
N TYR A 975 7.45 30.37 -12.02
CA TYR A 975 7.63 31.75 -11.55
C TYR A 975 9.11 32.02 -11.30
N GLU A 976 9.63 33.12 -11.83
CA GLU A 976 11.01 33.56 -11.54
C GLU A 976 11.16 34.04 -10.08
N GLY A 977 10.07 34.50 -9.46
CA GLY A 977 9.98 34.89 -8.06
C GLY A 977 9.21 33.88 -7.20
N ARG A 978 8.61 34.37 -6.11
CA ARG A 978 7.67 33.59 -5.29
C ARG A 978 6.36 33.36 -6.04
N ARG A 979 5.65 32.30 -5.67
CA ARG A 979 4.34 31.98 -6.22
C ARG A 979 3.33 33.01 -5.71
N PRO A 980 2.46 33.56 -6.57
CA PRO A 980 1.41 34.44 -6.10
C PRO A 980 0.34 33.63 -5.35
N ILE A 981 -0.19 34.22 -4.29
CA ILE A 981 -1.20 33.62 -3.42
C ILE A 981 -2.35 34.63 -3.32
N ALA A 982 -3.59 34.14 -3.45
CA ALA A 982 -4.77 34.96 -3.29
C ALA A 982 -4.88 35.50 -1.84
N ASP A 983 -5.24 36.77 -1.71
CA ASP A 983 -5.41 37.45 -0.44
C ASP A 983 -6.47 36.75 0.43
N ARG A 984 -6.13 36.57 1.72
CA ARG A 984 -6.99 35.86 2.66
C ARG A 984 -8.31 36.58 2.91
N ALA A 985 -8.32 37.91 3.01
CA ALA A 985 -9.54 38.65 3.26
C ALA A 985 -10.50 38.58 2.06
N GLU A 986 -9.94 38.58 0.85
CA GLU A 986 -10.72 38.37 -0.39
C GLU A 986 -11.27 36.93 -0.47
N ARG A 987 -10.45 35.92 -0.14
CA ARG A 987 -10.92 34.51 -0.02
C ARG A 987 -12.01 34.36 1.05
N GLN A 988 -11.84 35.00 2.20
CA GLN A 988 -12.84 35.02 3.28
C GLN A 988 -14.16 35.65 2.79
N ALA A 989 -14.09 36.72 2.00
CA ALA A 989 -15.26 37.37 1.42
C ALA A 989 -15.96 36.52 0.35
N VAL A 990 -15.22 35.67 -0.38
CA VAL A 990 -15.78 34.65 -1.27
C VAL A 990 -16.54 33.61 -0.44
N LEU A 991 -15.90 32.98 0.55
CA LEU A 991 -16.51 31.94 1.38
C LEU A 991 -17.75 32.41 2.14
N ALA A 992 -17.73 33.64 2.66
CA ALA A 992 -18.88 34.26 3.34
C ALA A 992 -20.14 34.33 2.45
N LYS A 993 -19.99 34.31 1.13
CA LYS A 993 -21.07 34.36 0.14
C LYS A 993 -21.32 33.00 -0.54
N SER A 994 -20.46 32.00 -0.32
CA SER A 994 -20.59 30.66 -0.91
C SER A 994 -21.57 29.78 -0.13
N LYS A 995 -22.31 28.93 -0.84
CA LYS A 995 -23.40 28.14 -0.25
C LYS A 995 -22.82 27.00 0.59
N GLY A 996 -23.00 27.08 1.92
CA GLY A 996 -22.55 26.05 2.87
C GLY A 996 -21.17 26.29 3.48
N PHE A 997 -20.55 27.46 3.24
CA PHE A 997 -19.25 27.82 3.80
C PHE A 997 -19.22 29.18 4.52
N GLY A 998 -20.39 29.81 4.71
CA GLY A 998 -20.49 31.16 5.24
C GLY A 998 -20.08 31.30 6.71
N ASP A 999 -19.99 30.19 7.44
CA ASP A 999 -19.57 30.06 8.82
C ASP A 999 -18.06 29.76 8.98
N ILE A 1000 -17.34 29.52 7.88
CA ILE A 1000 -15.90 29.22 7.90
C ILE A 1000 -15.10 30.52 8.09
N ILE A 1001 -14.17 30.50 9.05
CA ILE A 1001 -13.24 31.60 9.32
C ILE A 1001 -11.82 31.13 9.00
N LEU A 1002 -11.16 31.77 8.04
CA LEU A 1002 -9.76 31.54 7.70
C LEU A 1002 -8.83 32.24 8.69
N SER A 1003 -7.95 31.49 9.34
CA SER A 1003 -6.92 32.00 10.27
C SER A 1003 -5.51 31.86 9.68
N ASP A 1004 -4.55 32.64 10.19
CA ASP A 1004 -3.14 32.46 9.85
C ASP A 1004 -2.57 31.24 10.57
N GLY A 1005 -1.94 30.35 9.81
CA GLY A 1005 -1.23 29.18 10.30
C GLY A 1005 -0.63 28.38 9.16
N ALA A 1006 0.45 27.66 9.43
CA ALA A 1006 0.77 26.48 8.64
C ALA A 1006 -0.19 25.38 9.10
N ALA A 1007 -0.77 24.61 8.17
CA ALA A 1007 -1.40 23.36 8.57
C ALA A 1007 -0.34 22.55 9.36
N PRO A 1008 -0.68 22.01 10.54
CA PRO A 1008 0.25 21.19 11.30
C PRO A 1008 0.61 19.97 10.44
N GLY A 1009 1.85 19.95 9.97
CA GLY A 1009 2.47 18.86 9.21
C GLY A 1009 3.81 18.55 9.83
#